data_AF-I0IGW1-F1
#
_entry.id   AF-I0IGW1-F1
#
_cell.length_a   1.000
_cell.length_b   1.000
_cell.length_c   1.000
_cell.angle_alpha   90.00
_cell.angle_beta   90.00
_cell.angle_gamma   90.00
#
_symmetry.space_group_name_H-M   'P 1'
#
loop_
_entity.id
_entity.type
_entity.pdbx_description
1 polymer ?
#
loop_
_entity_poly.entity_id
_entity_poly.type
_entity_poly.pdbx_seq_one_letter_code
_entity_poly.pdbx_strand_id
1 'polypeptide(L)'
;MKRYAVGLMSGTSLDGVDAALIEADGSGGSLRARVLGHVEAELGPVEAVLRAAAEGEALPAVAFLRAGRRLGERYAEVAADCVHRFLPPGATLTLAATHGQTVCHAPAEGLSWQLLDPQPLAERLGVEVVGDLRQGDLAAGGQGAPITPLADLALYARGTLVVNLGGVVNATWLPGTDAPPEGGDVCVCNLLLDGIVSRLHPGERFDDGGRRAAAGRADEAAVQRLRGGPGFAAAPGATLGREQVPPAWLEGLVELGLAPDDLLASAVAAVARGVAGAADRWPADRVVLAGGGVRNAALVAAIRDASGGRAVLLSEEAGVASQAREAAAMAVLGLRAADGAALTVEAVTGARRPATGGRWCRPAEPRTAEEKPRQRPRSADPPAPAGASPPEGFPPSEGFLAGADRLDAMGTPELLSFLHARDAEAVAAVTACLPALAGLVDAAVAAHAAGGRVFYVGAGTSGRLGVLDASELPPTFSAGHGEVLAFIAGGDAALRSSAEGAEDDPAGADAWLDEHAAGAGDVVLGIAASGTTPLVWGALDHARAAGATTALLACVPPNRLPPRPRPEHLLLADTGAEAVGGSTRMKAGTATKLLLNLLSTALMVRRGRVWGGWMVDLKASNAKLRVRAERILREAGGVPAAEAGPLLDAAAGSARVALVMRKLSLSRQEAEARLASGVAGLRPLLGPPPPRGRSAAAG
;
A
#
# COMPACT_ATOMS: atom_id res chain seq x y z
N MET A 1 -24.72 -29.55 -0.17
CA MET A 1 -25.12 -28.31 -0.88
C MET A 1 -23.85 -27.76 -1.50
N LYS A 2 -23.87 -27.45 -2.79
CA LYS A 2 -22.68 -26.95 -3.48
C LYS A 2 -22.26 -25.60 -2.92
N ARG A 3 -20.97 -25.45 -2.60
CA ARG A 3 -20.35 -24.23 -2.10
C ARG A 3 -19.37 -23.71 -3.15
N TYR A 4 -19.30 -22.39 -3.31
CA TYR A 4 -18.39 -21.75 -4.25
C TYR A 4 -17.44 -20.86 -3.47
N ALA A 5 -16.13 -21.00 -3.69
CA ALA A 5 -15.14 -20.18 -3.01
C ALA A 5 -14.09 -19.72 -4.01
N VAL A 6 -13.61 -18.48 -3.84
CA VAL A 6 -12.47 -17.96 -4.60
C VAL A 6 -11.26 -17.92 -3.69
N GLY A 7 -10.16 -18.47 -4.17
CA GLY A 7 -8.90 -18.47 -3.45
C GLY A 7 -7.88 -17.60 -4.16
N LEU A 8 -7.01 -16.94 -3.40
CA LEU A 8 -5.98 -16.04 -3.92
C LEU A 8 -4.59 -16.35 -3.37
N MET A 9 -3.59 -16.25 -4.24
CA MET A 9 -2.17 -16.46 -3.92
C MET A 9 -1.29 -15.44 -4.67
N SER A 10 -0.18 -15.06 -4.05
CA SER A 10 0.97 -14.49 -4.73
C SER A 10 2.20 -15.26 -4.27
N GLY A 11 2.90 -15.86 -5.25
CA GLY A 11 4.06 -16.71 -4.99
C GLY A 11 5.25 -15.94 -4.42
N THR A 12 6.24 -16.66 -3.91
CA THR A 12 7.52 -16.05 -3.48
C THR A 12 8.34 -15.52 -4.65
N SER A 13 8.01 -15.92 -5.89
CA SER A 13 8.52 -15.38 -7.15
C SER A 13 8.13 -13.92 -7.39
N LEU A 14 7.05 -13.43 -6.74
CA LEU A 14 6.50 -12.08 -6.95
C LEU A 14 6.21 -11.78 -8.43
N ASP A 15 5.79 -12.80 -9.19
CA ASP A 15 5.47 -12.75 -10.61
C ASP A 15 4.02 -12.28 -10.87
N GLY A 16 3.09 -12.54 -9.94
CA GLY A 16 1.71 -12.13 -10.11
C GLY A 16 0.80 -12.42 -8.92
N VAL A 17 -0.48 -12.17 -9.16
CA VAL A 17 -1.60 -12.58 -8.30
C VAL A 17 -2.43 -13.60 -9.07
N ASP A 18 -2.58 -14.77 -8.48
CA ASP A 18 -3.42 -15.85 -8.97
C ASP A 18 -4.73 -15.89 -8.20
N ALA A 19 -5.85 -15.97 -8.91
CA ALA A 19 -7.16 -16.27 -8.35
C ALA A 19 -7.75 -17.51 -9.00
N ALA A 20 -8.34 -18.41 -8.20
CA ALA A 20 -9.04 -19.58 -8.69
C ALA A 20 -10.40 -19.72 -8.02
N LEU A 21 -11.44 -19.91 -8.82
CA LEU A 21 -12.78 -20.19 -8.35
C LEU A 21 -13.00 -21.71 -8.31
N ILE A 22 -13.45 -22.22 -7.17
CA ILE A 22 -13.79 -23.64 -7.00
C ILE A 22 -15.28 -23.85 -6.75
N GLU A 23 -15.78 -25.00 -7.20
CA GLU A 23 -17.02 -25.62 -6.75
C GLU A 23 -16.66 -26.75 -5.78
N ALA A 24 -17.28 -26.79 -4.61
CA ALA A 24 -17.02 -27.80 -3.60
C ALA A 24 -18.31 -28.45 -3.07
N ASP A 25 -18.20 -29.72 -2.69
CA ASP A 25 -19.24 -30.49 -2.01
C ASP A 25 -18.66 -31.26 -0.81
N GLY A 26 -19.51 -31.58 0.16
CA GLY A 26 -19.11 -32.13 1.45
C GLY A 26 -18.56 -31.07 2.40
N SER A 27 -18.00 -31.51 3.54
CA SER A 27 -17.40 -30.67 4.57
C SER A 27 -16.27 -31.38 5.31
N GLY A 28 -15.36 -30.62 5.92
CA GLY A 28 -14.24 -31.17 6.69
C GLY A 28 -13.46 -32.25 5.93
N GLY A 29 -13.26 -33.43 6.51
CA GLY A 29 -12.53 -34.54 5.87
C GLY A 29 -13.17 -35.12 4.60
N SER A 30 -14.46 -34.88 4.38
CA SER A 30 -15.21 -35.35 3.19
C SER A 30 -15.22 -34.34 2.03
N LEU A 31 -14.67 -33.15 2.22
CA LEU A 31 -14.67 -32.08 1.24
C LEU A 31 -14.01 -32.53 -0.07
N ARG A 32 -14.70 -32.31 -1.19
CA ARG A 32 -14.19 -32.47 -2.55
C ARG A 32 -14.42 -31.19 -3.33
N ALA A 33 -13.47 -30.81 -4.15
CA ALA A 33 -13.49 -29.56 -4.90
C ALA A 33 -13.03 -29.77 -6.35
N ARG A 34 -13.59 -28.97 -7.24
CA ARG A 34 -13.19 -28.87 -8.65
C ARG A 34 -12.98 -27.41 -9.01
N VAL A 35 -11.91 -27.12 -9.74
CA VAL A 35 -11.63 -25.78 -10.26
C VAL A 35 -12.59 -25.47 -11.41
N LEU A 36 -13.27 -24.32 -11.34
CA LEU A 36 -14.15 -23.82 -12.40
C LEU A 36 -13.40 -22.92 -13.39
N GLY A 37 -12.39 -22.19 -12.89
CA GLY A 37 -11.51 -21.36 -13.70
C GLY A 37 -10.51 -20.60 -12.83
N HIS A 38 -9.53 -19.99 -13.50
CA HIS A 38 -8.52 -19.15 -12.86
C HIS A 38 -8.30 -17.85 -13.65
N VAL A 39 -7.77 -16.84 -12.96
CA VAL A 39 -7.26 -15.60 -13.54
C VAL A 39 -5.88 -15.33 -12.94
N GLU A 40 -4.96 -14.89 -13.78
CA GLU A 40 -3.64 -14.40 -13.40
C GLU A 40 -3.58 -12.91 -13.75
N ALA A 41 -2.92 -12.12 -12.89
CA ALA A 41 -2.65 -10.73 -13.19
C ALA A 41 -1.35 -10.26 -12.53
N GLU A 42 -0.66 -9.32 -13.17
CA GLU A 42 0.56 -8.73 -12.60
C GLU A 42 0.28 -8.05 -11.24
N LEU A 43 1.26 -8.10 -10.32
CA LEU A 43 1.21 -7.39 -9.03
C LEU A 43 1.18 -5.87 -9.22
N GLY A 44 1.81 -5.36 -10.28
CA GLY A 44 1.86 -3.93 -10.59
C GLY A 44 2.72 -3.14 -9.59
N PRO A 45 2.35 -1.90 -9.22
CA PRO A 45 3.20 -1.00 -8.43
C PRO A 45 3.57 -1.47 -7.01
N VAL A 46 2.93 -2.55 -6.52
CA VAL A 46 3.23 -3.12 -5.19
C VAL A 46 4.46 -4.03 -5.23
N GLU A 47 4.80 -4.59 -6.39
CA GLU A 47 5.88 -5.57 -6.55
C GLU A 47 7.22 -5.08 -5.99
N ALA A 48 7.61 -3.85 -6.32
CA ALA A 48 8.89 -3.28 -5.88
C ALA A 48 9.04 -3.24 -4.35
N VAL A 49 7.95 -2.92 -3.64
CA VAL A 49 7.98 -2.85 -2.16
C VAL A 49 7.97 -4.25 -1.55
N LEU A 50 7.23 -5.19 -2.14
CA LEU A 50 7.22 -6.58 -1.70
C LEU A 50 8.58 -7.24 -1.92
N ARG A 51 9.25 -6.92 -3.05
CA ARG A 51 10.60 -7.40 -3.37
C ARG A 51 11.62 -6.89 -2.37
N ALA A 52 11.65 -5.58 -2.12
CA ALA A 52 12.51 -4.98 -1.10
C ALA A 52 12.28 -5.61 0.29
N ALA A 53 11.01 -5.84 0.66
CA ALA A 53 10.67 -6.50 1.92
C ALA A 53 11.17 -7.95 1.99
N ALA A 54 10.98 -8.74 0.93
CA ALA A 54 11.43 -10.13 0.84
C ALA A 54 12.97 -10.26 0.83
N GLU A 55 13.67 -9.23 0.34
CA GLU A 55 15.13 -9.14 0.35
C GLU A 55 15.70 -8.65 1.69
N GLY A 56 14.84 -8.37 2.68
CA GLY A 56 15.23 -7.97 4.02
C GLY A 56 15.60 -6.49 4.14
N GLU A 57 15.21 -5.64 3.19
CA GLU A 57 15.45 -4.20 3.28
C GLU A 57 14.67 -3.57 4.45
N ALA A 58 15.31 -2.63 5.14
CA ALA A 58 14.67 -1.88 6.22
C ALA A 58 13.65 -0.87 5.66
N LEU A 59 12.37 -1.18 5.82
CA LEU A 59 11.26 -0.34 5.37
C LEU A 59 10.51 0.27 6.58
N PRO A 60 10.04 1.54 6.49
CA PRO A 60 9.23 2.12 7.56
C PRO A 60 7.86 1.44 7.64
N ALA A 61 7.24 1.38 8.83
CA ALA A 61 5.96 0.69 9.05
C ALA A 61 4.85 1.11 8.05
N VAL A 62 4.80 2.39 7.69
CA VAL A 62 3.84 2.92 6.71
C VAL A 62 4.01 2.34 5.31
N ALA A 63 5.22 1.90 4.93
CA ALA A 63 5.45 1.25 3.64
C ALA A 63 4.74 -0.12 3.59
N PHE A 64 4.84 -0.91 4.67
CA PHE A 64 4.11 -2.17 4.79
C PHE A 64 2.60 -1.96 4.80
N LEU A 65 2.09 -0.95 5.51
CA LEU A 65 0.65 -0.62 5.50
C LEU A 65 0.16 -0.26 4.09
N ARG A 66 0.90 0.59 3.35
CA ARG A 66 0.56 0.94 1.97
C ARG A 66 0.64 -0.25 1.03
N ALA A 67 1.66 -1.09 1.18
CA ALA A 67 1.81 -2.30 0.38
C ALA A 67 0.67 -3.28 0.65
N GLY A 68 0.31 -3.50 1.91
CA GLY A 68 -0.84 -4.33 2.31
C GLY A 68 -2.15 -3.83 1.72
N ARG A 69 -2.44 -2.53 1.82
CA ARG A 69 -3.65 -1.90 1.23
C ARG A 69 -3.71 -2.07 -0.28
N ARG A 70 -2.62 -1.77 -1.00
CA ARG A 70 -2.55 -1.90 -2.46
C ARG A 70 -2.65 -3.36 -2.91
N LEU A 71 -2.02 -4.28 -2.19
CA LEU A 71 -2.15 -5.71 -2.45
C LEU A 71 -3.59 -6.16 -2.27
N GLY A 72 -4.26 -5.70 -1.20
CA GLY A 72 -5.68 -5.94 -0.95
C GLY A 72 -6.59 -5.45 -2.07
N GLU A 73 -6.37 -4.22 -2.55
CA GLU A 73 -7.08 -3.64 -3.70
C GLU A 73 -6.84 -4.48 -4.97
N ARG A 74 -5.59 -4.88 -5.22
CA ARG A 74 -5.26 -5.72 -6.37
C ARG A 74 -5.92 -7.10 -6.30
N TYR A 75 -5.91 -7.72 -5.13
CA TYR A 75 -6.60 -8.99 -4.88
C TYR A 75 -8.10 -8.86 -5.11
N ALA A 76 -8.70 -7.75 -4.67
CA ALA A 76 -10.11 -7.46 -4.87
C ALA A 76 -10.49 -7.38 -6.36
N GLU A 77 -9.66 -6.72 -7.19
CA GLU A 77 -9.84 -6.64 -8.64
C GLU A 77 -9.79 -8.02 -9.30
N VAL A 78 -8.72 -8.79 -9.03
CA VAL A 78 -8.48 -10.10 -9.66
C VAL A 78 -9.52 -11.13 -9.22
N ALA A 79 -9.88 -11.13 -7.93
CA ALA A 79 -10.95 -12.00 -7.43
C ALA A 79 -12.30 -11.68 -8.06
N ALA A 80 -12.65 -10.39 -8.18
CA ALA A 80 -13.91 -9.98 -8.79
C ALA A 80 -13.99 -10.40 -10.26
N ASP A 81 -12.89 -10.27 -11.01
CA ASP A 81 -12.81 -10.73 -12.40
C ASP A 81 -12.94 -12.27 -12.49
N CYS A 82 -12.25 -13.02 -11.63
CA CYS A 82 -12.36 -14.48 -11.57
C CYS A 82 -13.79 -14.94 -11.24
N VAL A 83 -14.42 -14.31 -10.25
CA VAL A 83 -15.81 -14.60 -9.87
C VAL A 83 -16.77 -14.26 -11.00
N HIS A 84 -16.60 -13.09 -11.63
CA HIS A 84 -17.45 -12.66 -12.74
C HIS A 84 -17.40 -13.62 -13.94
N ARG A 85 -16.22 -14.14 -14.28
CA ARG A 85 -16.02 -15.03 -15.43
C ARG A 85 -16.51 -16.46 -15.19
N PHE A 86 -16.35 -16.97 -13.98
CA PHE A 86 -16.46 -18.41 -13.73
C PHE A 86 -17.54 -18.83 -12.75
N LEU A 87 -18.16 -17.89 -12.01
CA LEU A 87 -19.26 -18.24 -11.11
C LEU A 87 -20.51 -18.58 -11.93
N PRO A 88 -21.11 -19.78 -11.77
CA PRO A 88 -22.29 -20.15 -12.54
C PRO A 88 -23.45 -19.17 -12.32
N PRO A 89 -24.24 -18.86 -13.36
CA PRO A 89 -25.43 -18.02 -13.21
C PRO A 89 -26.37 -18.55 -12.11
N GLY A 90 -26.77 -17.67 -11.20
CA GLY A 90 -27.64 -18.01 -10.06
C GLY A 90 -26.95 -18.67 -8.86
N ALA A 91 -25.65 -18.95 -8.94
CA ALA A 91 -24.86 -19.37 -7.79
C ALA A 91 -24.45 -18.17 -6.92
N THR A 92 -24.27 -18.41 -5.62
CA THR A 92 -23.73 -17.44 -4.68
C THR A 92 -22.32 -17.82 -4.25
N LEU A 93 -21.43 -16.84 -4.20
CA LEU A 93 -20.11 -17.02 -3.61
C LEU A 93 -20.27 -17.21 -2.09
N THR A 94 -19.63 -18.25 -1.55
CA THR A 94 -19.69 -18.61 -0.13
C THR A 94 -18.70 -17.79 0.69
N LEU A 95 -17.44 -17.76 0.25
CA LEU A 95 -16.36 -17.02 0.90
C LEU A 95 -15.22 -16.75 -0.09
N ALA A 96 -14.30 -15.89 0.32
CA ALA A 96 -12.98 -15.80 -0.30
C ALA A 96 -11.90 -16.22 0.71
N ALA A 97 -10.81 -16.79 0.20
CA ALA A 97 -9.69 -17.22 1.01
C ALA A 97 -8.37 -16.77 0.40
N THR A 98 -7.41 -16.43 1.23
CA THR A 98 -6.15 -15.86 0.75
C THR A 98 -5.00 -16.25 1.62
N HIS A 99 -3.88 -16.54 0.98
CA HIS A 99 -2.62 -16.69 1.69
C HIS A 99 -2.05 -15.32 2.11
N GLY A 100 -2.29 -14.26 1.33
CA GLY A 100 -1.52 -13.02 1.38
C GLY A 100 -0.13 -13.16 0.76
N GLN A 101 0.75 -12.17 0.93
CA GLN A 101 2.14 -12.24 0.47
C GLN A 101 3.07 -12.54 1.65
N THR A 102 3.87 -13.62 1.58
CA THR A 102 4.90 -13.85 2.61
C THR A 102 5.95 -12.74 2.56
N VAL A 103 6.12 -12.04 3.68
CA VAL A 103 7.23 -11.10 3.91
C VAL A 103 8.35 -11.76 4.69
N CYS A 104 8.00 -12.56 5.70
CA CYS A 104 8.95 -13.28 6.53
C CYS A 104 8.39 -14.64 6.93
N HIS A 105 9.23 -15.67 6.92
CA HIS A 105 8.89 -17.00 7.43
C HIS A 105 10.07 -17.56 8.23
N ALA A 106 9.91 -17.63 9.54
CA ALA A 106 10.91 -18.08 10.50
C ALA A 106 10.29 -19.13 11.45
N PRO A 107 10.01 -20.34 10.96
CA PRO A 107 9.27 -21.34 11.71
C PRO A 107 10.02 -21.87 12.94
N ALA A 108 11.35 -21.80 12.96
CA ALA A 108 12.16 -22.10 14.15
C ALA A 108 11.85 -21.18 15.34
N GLU A 109 11.39 -19.95 15.06
CA GLU A 109 10.94 -18.98 16.06
C GLU A 109 9.41 -19.02 16.25
N GLY A 110 8.69 -19.88 15.51
CA GLY A 110 7.24 -19.91 15.48
C GLY A 110 6.62 -18.71 14.79
N LEU A 111 7.37 -18.01 13.92
CA LEU A 111 6.94 -16.76 13.30
C LEU A 111 6.72 -16.90 11.79
N SER A 112 5.64 -16.29 11.31
CA SER A 112 5.40 -16.11 9.89
C SER A 112 4.50 -14.90 9.67
N TRP A 113 4.82 -14.10 8.66
CA TRP A 113 4.06 -12.90 8.33
C TRP A 113 3.64 -12.90 6.86
N GLN A 114 2.33 -13.00 6.67
CA GLN A 114 1.68 -12.80 5.39
C GLN A 114 1.08 -11.38 5.37
N LEU A 115 1.66 -10.49 4.57
CA LEU A 115 1.18 -9.13 4.41
C LEU A 115 -0.06 -9.12 3.51
N LEU A 116 -1.16 -8.58 4.03
CA LEU A 116 -2.37 -8.27 3.27
C LEU A 116 -3.27 -7.35 4.08
N ASP A 117 -3.93 -6.40 3.41
CA ASP A 117 -5.15 -5.78 3.92
C ASP A 117 -6.36 -6.45 3.26
N PRO A 118 -7.12 -7.30 3.98
CA PRO A 118 -8.21 -8.07 3.36
C PRO A 118 -9.49 -7.25 3.17
N GLN A 119 -9.61 -6.04 3.73
CA GLN A 119 -10.87 -5.28 3.71
C GLN A 119 -11.34 -4.96 2.28
N PRO A 120 -10.50 -4.45 1.36
CA PRO A 120 -10.93 -4.18 -0.02
C PRO A 120 -11.51 -5.42 -0.71
N LEU A 121 -10.93 -6.60 -0.46
CA LEU A 121 -11.39 -7.87 -1.02
C LEU A 121 -12.76 -8.25 -0.46
N ALA A 122 -12.95 -8.14 0.86
CA ALA A 122 -14.23 -8.44 1.51
C ALA A 122 -15.34 -7.53 1.00
N GLU A 123 -15.09 -6.21 0.98
CA GLU A 123 -16.06 -5.22 0.48
C GLU A 123 -16.42 -5.43 -0.98
N ARG A 124 -15.42 -5.71 -1.83
CA ARG A 124 -15.63 -5.87 -3.28
C ARG A 124 -16.46 -7.11 -3.62
N LEU A 125 -16.24 -8.21 -2.89
CA LEU A 125 -16.93 -9.48 -3.14
C LEU A 125 -18.24 -9.63 -2.34
N GLY A 126 -18.42 -8.84 -1.28
CA GLY A 126 -19.58 -8.92 -0.40
C GLY A 126 -19.66 -10.23 0.40
N VAL A 127 -18.52 -10.89 0.63
CA VAL A 127 -18.42 -12.15 1.39
C VAL A 127 -17.31 -12.07 2.43
N GLU A 128 -17.37 -12.95 3.44
CA GLU A 128 -16.28 -13.08 4.41
C GLU A 128 -14.99 -13.55 3.72
N VAL A 129 -13.87 -12.96 4.14
CA VAL A 129 -12.52 -13.30 3.68
C VAL A 129 -11.76 -13.94 4.83
N VAL A 130 -11.20 -15.12 4.60
CA VAL A 130 -10.28 -15.77 5.54
C VAL A 130 -8.86 -15.73 5.03
N GLY A 131 -7.94 -15.30 5.90
CA GLY A 131 -6.50 -15.32 5.62
C GLY A 131 -5.67 -15.82 6.80
N ASP A 132 -4.36 -15.59 6.74
CA ASP A 132 -3.41 -15.92 7.81
C ASP A 132 -3.45 -17.41 8.22
N LEU A 133 -3.53 -18.27 7.20
CA LEU A 133 -3.83 -19.71 7.33
C LEU A 133 -2.71 -20.53 8.01
N ARG A 134 -1.52 -19.92 8.22
CA ARG A 134 -0.36 -20.58 8.84
C ARG A 134 -0.35 -20.50 10.38
N GLN A 135 -1.00 -19.50 10.97
CA GLN A 135 -0.81 -19.19 12.40
C GLN A 135 -1.29 -20.31 13.32
N GLY A 136 -2.38 -20.98 12.98
CA GLY A 136 -2.89 -22.07 13.79
C GLY A 136 -1.88 -23.21 13.94
N ASP A 137 -1.11 -23.47 12.88
CA ASP A 137 -0.09 -24.51 12.83
C ASP A 137 1.18 -24.09 13.61
N LEU A 138 1.65 -22.86 13.39
CA LEU A 138 2.78 -22.29 14.13
C LEU A 138 2.50 -22.23 15.64
N ALA A 139 1.29 -21.82 16.03
CA ALA A 139 0.86 -21.82 17.43
C ALA A 139 0.77 -23.23 18.03
N ALA A 140 0.56 -24.26 17.21
CA ALA A 140 0.63 -25.65 17.60
C ALA A 140 2.07 -26.22 17.61
N GLY A 141 3.07 -25.40 17.28
CA GLY A 141 4.49 -25.78 17.20
C GLY A 141 4.89 -26.46 15.90
N GLY A 142 4.05 -26.41 14.87
CA GLY A 142 4.41 -26.87 13.53
C GLY A 142 5.20 -25.81 12.76
N GLN A 143 5.64 -26.19 11.56
CA GLN A 143 6.42 -25.34 10.66
C GLN A 143 5.57 -24.31 9.89
N GLY A 144 4.24 -24.39 9.93
CA GLY A 144 3.35 -23.53 9.15
C GLY A 144 3.46 -23.74 7.64
N ALA A 145 4.13 -24.80 7.18
CA ALA A 145 4.36 -25.15 5.78
C ALA A 145 4.74 -26.65 5.65
N PRO A 146 4.44 -27.31 4.52
CA PRO A 146 3.46 -26.89 3.50
C PRO A 146 2.02 -27.01 4.03
N ILE A 147 1.13 -26.09 3.62
CA ILE A 147 -0.28 -26.05 4.07
C ILE A 147 -1.27 -26.64 3.05
N THR A 148 -0.82 -26.98 1.85
CA THR A 148 -1.67 -27.51 0.78
C THR A 148 -2.08 -28.99 0.89
N PRO A 149 -1.49 -29.89 1.70
CA PRO A 149 -1.82 -31.32 1.63
C PRO A 149 -3.29 -31.68 1.80
N LEU A 150 -4.00 -31.06 2.74
CA LEU A 150 -5.44 -31.29 2.93
C LEU A 150 -6.28 -30.68 1.81
N ALA A 151 -5.77 -29.66 1.13
CA ALA A 151 -6.41 -29.10 -0.05
C ALA A 151 -6.20 -29.99 -1.28
N ASP A 152 -4.99 -30.55 -1.45
CA ASP A 152 -4.68 -31.52 -2.49
C ASP A 152 -5.58 -32.76 -2.37
N LEU A 153 -5.89 -33.20 -1.15
CA LEU A 153 -6.85 -34.30 -0.91
C LEU A 153 -8.27 -33.99 -1.41
N ALA A 154 -8.68 -32.72 -1.41
CA ALA A 154 -9.98 -32.30 -1.92
C ALA A 154 -9.97 -32.11 -3.45
N LEU A 155 -8.84 -31.73 -4.02
CA LEU A 155 -8.68 -31.38 -5.44
C LEU A 155 -8.34 -32.58 -6.33
N TYR A 156 -7.58 -33.54 -5.83
CA TYR A 156 -7.11 -34.70 -6.60
C TYR A 156 -7.74 -36.01 -6.13
N ALA A 157 -7.66 -37.02 -6.99
CA ALA A 157 -8.11 -38.37 -6.64
C ALA A 157 -7.23 -38.98 -5.54
N ARG A 158 -7.86 -39.72 -4.63
CA ARG A 158 -7.14 -40.61 -3.70
C ARG A 158 -6.30 -41.64 -4.49
N GLY A 159 -5.22 -42.14 -3.90
CA GLY A 159 -4.23 -42.99 -4.58
C GLY A 159 -3.19 -42.22 -5.40
N THR A 160 -3.14 -40.89 -5.26
CA THR A 160 -2.27 -40.01 -6.04
C THR A 160 -1.10 -39.49 -5.20
N LEU A 161 0.10 -39.50 -5.78
CA LEU A 161 1.24 -38.73 -5.28
C LEU A 161 1.32 -37.40 -6.01
N VAL A 162 1.02 -36.30 -5.33
CA VAL A 162 1.13 -34.96 -5.88
C VAL A 162 2.54 -34.43 -5.64
N VAL A 163 3.28 -34.13 -6.69
CA VAL A 163 4.67 -33.67 -6.65
C VAL A 163 4.75 -32.27 -7.20
N ASN A 164 5.11 -31.31 -6.36
CA ASN A 164 5.30 -29.92 -6.77
C ASN A 164 6.79 -29.66 -7.06
N LEU A 165 7.09 -29.22 -8.27
CA LEU A 165 8.42 -28.95 -8.80
C LEU A 165 8.72 -27.44 -8.66
N GLY A 166 9.06 -27.01 -7.44
CA GLY A 166 9.45 -25.64 -7.14
C GLY A 166 10.97 -25.45 -7.11
N GLY A 167 11.44 -24.51 -6.27
CA GLY A 167 12.87 -24.44 -5.93
C GLY A 167 13.36 -25.74 -5.26
N VAL A 168 12.48 -26.35 -4.47
CA VAL A 168 12.57 -27.68 -3.87
C VAL A 168 11.40 -28.52 -4.39
N VAL A 169 11.61 -29.82 -4.53
CA VAL A 169 10.53 -30.80 -4.76
C VAL A 169 9.83 -31.10 -3.43
N ASN A 170 8.54 -30.83 -3.32
CA ASN A 170 7.71 -31.34 -2.23
C ASN A 170 6.69 -32.36 -2.75
N ALA A 171 6.56 -33.48 -2.05
CA ALA A 171 5.63 -34.55 -2.40
C ALA A 171 4.55 -34.69 -1.34
N THR A 172 3.32 -34.95 -1.78
CA THR A 172 2.16 -35.22 -0.93
C THR A 172 1.47 -36.48 -1.43
N TRP A 173 1.53 -37.53 -0.60
CA TRP A 173 0.80 -38.76 -0.79
C TRP A 173 -0.64 -38.60 -0.31
N LEU A 174 -1.60 -38.95 -1.17
CA LEU A 174 -3.02 -38.94 -0.89
C LEU A 174 -3.52 -40.39 -0.77
N PRO A 175 -3.67 -40.95 0.44
CA PRO A 175 -4.04 -42.34 0.62
C PRO A 175 -5.38 -42.70 -0.04
N GLY A 176 -5.45 -43.92 -0.58
CA GLY A 176 -6.68 -44.57 -1.06
C GLY A 176 -7.74 -44.76 0.04
N THR A 177 -7.31 -44.77 1.29
CA THR A 177 -8.14 -44.93 2.51
C THR A 177 -8.46 -43.56 3.13
N ASP A 178 -9.24 -43.52 4.21
CA ASP A 178 -9.51 -42.28 4.95
C ASP A 178 -8.34 -41.81 5.84
N ALA A 179 -7.15 -42.39 5.68
CA ALA A 179 -5.94 -41.90 6.32
C ALA A 179 -5.61 -40.47 5.86
N PRO A 180 -4.99 -39.65 6.74
CA PRO A 180 -4.57 -38.30 6.39
C PRO A 180 -3.44 -38.32 5.35
N PRO A 181 -3.28 -37.24 4.56
CA PRO A 181 -2.15 -37.10 3.65
C PRO A 181 -0.81 -37.18 4.38
N GLU A 182 0.19 -37.76 3.73
CA GLU A 182 1.58 -37.76 4.19
C GLU A 182 2.45 -37.01 3.18
N GLY A 183 3.57 -36.45 3.60
CA GLY A 183 4.40 -35.72 2.67
C GLY A 183 5.51 -34.90 3.32
N GLY A 184 6.31 -34.28 2.46
CA GLY A 184 7.43 -33.45 2.85
C GLY A 184 8.33 -33.15 1.65
N ASP A 185 9.45 -32.50 1.94
CA ASP A 185 10.45 -32.18 0.94
C ASP A 185 11.22 -33.45 0.53
N VAL A 186 11.50 -33.55 -0.77
CA VAL A 186 12.14 -34.71 -1.39
C VAL A 186 13.59 -34.40 -1.72
N CYS A 187 13.83 -33.34 -2.49
CA CYS A 187 15.15 -32.89 -2.92
C CYS A 187 15.09 -31.47 -3.48
N VAL A 188 16.25 -30.85 -3.68
CA VAL A 188 16.34 -29.58 -4.42
C VAL A 188 15.96 -29.77 -5.90
N CYS A 189 15.35 -28.74 -6.49
CA CYS A 189 14.90 -28.75 -7.89
C CYS A 189 15.39 -27.48 -8.60
N ASN A 190 14.53 -26.49 -8.83
CA ASN A 190 14.92 -25.29 -9.58
C ASN A 190 16.01 -24.47 -8.88
N LEU A 191 16.15 -24.53 -7.54
CA LEU A 191 17.29 -23.90 -6.86
C LEU A 191 18.65 -24.43 -7.37
N LEU A 192 18.72 -25.72 -7.66
CA LEU A 192 19.90 -26.36 -8.23
C LEU A 192 20.03 -26.03 -9.72
N LEU A 193 18.95 -26.21 -10.49
CA LEU A 193 18.98 -25.99 -11.94
C LEU A 193 19.31 -24.53 -12.29
N ASP A 194 18.63 -23.59 -11.68
CA ASP A 194 18.84 -22.15 -11.85
C ASP A 194 20.24 -21.74 -11.37
N GLY A 195 20.71 -22.35 -10.27
CA GLY A 195 22.04 -22.13 -9.71
C GLY A 195 23.18 -22.59 -10.63
N ILE A 196 22.96 -23.67 -11.38
CA ILE A 196 23.88 -24.16 -12.42
C ILE A 196 23.82 -23.25 -13.65
N VAL A 197 22.63 -22.94 -14.16
CA VAL A 197 22.45 -22.07 -15.34
C VAL A 197 23.09 -20.71 -15.12
N SER A 198 22.81 -20.07 -13.99
CA SER A 198 23.33 -18.72 -13.68
C SER A 198 24.86 -18.67 -13.60
N ARG A 199 25.53 -19.80 -13.33
CA ARG A 199 27.00 -19.90 -13.28
C ARG A 199 27.62 -20.17 -14.65
N LEU A 200 26.98 -21.03 -15.44
CA LEU A 200 27.50 -21.46 -16.75
C LEU A 200 27.13 -20.52 -17.89
N HIS A 201 26.03 -19.79 -17.76
CA HIS A 201 25.47 -18.92 -18.79
C HIS A 201 25.19 -17.53 -18.23
N PRO A 202 26.20 -16.64 -18.15
CA PRO A 202 26.04 -15.28 -17.68
C PRO A 202 24.95 -14.54 -18.48
N GLY A 203 23.90 -14.09 -17.79
CA GLY A 203 22.74 -13.41 -18.38
C GLY A 203 21.46 -14.25 -18.41
N GLU A 204 21.55 -15.56 -18.21
CA GLU A 204 20.39 -16.44 -18.06
C GLU A 204 20.17 -16.79 -16.58
N ARG A 205 18.90 -16.80 -16.15
CA ARG A 205 18.53 -17.10 -14.76
C ARG A 205 18.08 -18.54 -14.54
N PHE A 206 17.52 -19.18 -15.57
CA PHE A 206 16.98 -20.53 -15.55
C PHE A 206 16.99 -21.13 -16.96
N ASP A 207 16.83 -22.45 -17.06
CA ASP A 207 16.75 -23.16 -18.35
C ASP A 207 15.35 -23.07 -18.95
N ASP A 208 15.16 -22.09 -19.83
CA ASP A 208 13.86 -21.81 -20.44
C ASP A 208 13.37 -22.99 -21.31
N GLY A 209 12.26 -23.58 -20.89
CA GLY A 209 11.66 -24.77 -21.52
C GLY A 209 12.43 -26.07 -21.33
N GLY A 210 13.54 -26.06 -20.58
CA GLY A 210 14.42 -27.23 -20.48
C GLY A 210 15.29 -27.47 -21.74
N ARG A 211 15.50 -26.45 -22.58
CA ARG A 211 16.15 -26.62 -23.89
C ARG A 211 17.62 -27.00 -23.76
N ARG A 212 18.32 -26.45 -22.78
CA ARG A 212 19.74 -26.76 -22.55
C ARG A 212 19.90 -28.16 -22.01
N ALA A 213 19.09 -28.53 -21.00
CA ALA A 213 19.07 -29.89 -20.47
C ALA A 213 18.73 -30.93 -21.55
N ALA A 214 17.82 -30.60 -22.48
CA ALA A 214 17.47 -31.48 -23.60
C ALA A 214 18.58 -31.63 -24.65
N ALA A 215 19.45 -30.62 -24.80
CA ALA A 215 20.58 -30.66 -25.73
C ALA A 215 21.79 -31.42 -25.17
N GLY A 216 21.89 -31.51 -23.84
CA GLY A 216 22.94 -32.23 -23.14
C GLY A 216 22.71 -33.73 -23.03
N ARG A 217 23.76 -34.44 -22.65
CA ARG A 217 23.74 -35.86 -22.31
C ARG A 217 24.13 -36.04 -20.85
N ALA A 218 23.23 -36.62 -20.07
CA ALA A 218 23.49 -36.89 -18.66
C ALA A 218 24.71 -37.82 -18.47
N ASP A 219 25.64 -37.41 -17.61
CA ASP A 219 26.79 -38.19 -17.16
C ASP A 219 26.46 -38.89 -15.84
N GLU A 220 26.62 -40.22 -15.81
CA GLU A 220 26.20 -41.02 -14.65
C GLU A 220 27.03 -40.72 -13.40
N ALA A 221 28.33 -40.43 -13.54
CA ALA A 221 29.18 -40.11 -12.40
C ALA A 221 28.77 -38.76 -11.78
N ALA A 222 28.44 -37.77 -12.61
CA ALA A 222 27.89 -36.50 -12.16
C ALA A 222 26.52 -36.67 -11.48
N VAL A 223 25.62 -37.50 -12.02
CA VAL A 223 24.33 -37.79 -11.38
C VAL A 223 24.53 -38.39 -9.97
N GLN A 224 25.46 -39.33 -9.80
CA GLN A 224 25.74 -39.91 -8.48
C GLN A 224 26.34 -38.89 -7.52
N ARG A 225 27.25 -38.02 -8.00
CA ARG A 225 27.82 -36.92 -7.21
C ARG A 225 26.73 -35.95 -6.75
N LEU A 226 25.82 -35.55 -7.65
CA LEU A 226 24.69 -34.69 -7.35
C LEU A 226 23.78 -35.30 -6.28
N ARG A 227 23.43 -36.58 -6.43
CA ARG A 227 22.59 -37.30 -5.45
C ARG A 227 23.25 -37.53 -4.10
N GLY A 228 24.58 -37.54 -4.03
CA GLY A 228 25.32 -37.54 -2.77
C GLY A 228 25.47 -36.15 -2.12
N GLY A 229 24.98 -35.09 -2.78
CA GLY A 229 25.09 -33.72 -2.32
C GLY A 229 24.06 -33.32 -1.26
N PRO A 230 24.26 -32.14 -0.63
CA PRO A 230 23.41 -31.64 0.47
C PRO A 230 21.93 -31.54 0.11
N GLY A 231 21.59 -31.24 -1.15
CA GLY A 231 20.21 -31.14 -1.63
C GLY A 231 19.46 -32.47 -1.85
N PHE A 232 20.14 -33.60 -1.73
CA PHE A 232 19.57 -34.95 -1.91
C PHE A 232 19.83 -35.89 -0.72
N ALA A 233 20.88 -35.62 0.07
CA ALA A 233 21.29 -36.43 1.21
C ALA A 233 20.57 -36.07 2.53
N ALA A 234 19.60 -35.16 2.50
CA ALA A 234 18.88 -34.73 3.70
C ALA A 234 18.06 -35.89 4.32
N ALA A 235 17.94 -35.87 5.65
CA ALA A 235 17.17 -36.87 6.37
C ALA A 235 15.68 -36.82 5.96
N PRO A 236 14.97 -37.96 5.90
CA PRO A 236 13.53 -37.97 5.67
C PRO A 236 12.80 -37.06 6.68
N GLY A 237 11.94 -36.16 6.18
CA GLY A 237 11.20 -35.19 7.00
C GLY A 237 11.94 -33.88 7.28
N ALA A 238 13.17 -33.70 6.78
CA ALA A 238 13.85 -32.41 6.84
C ALA A 238 13.23 -31.40 5.86
N THR A 239 13.08 -30.14 6.30
CA THR A 239 12.73 -29.02 5.43
C THR A 239 13.95 -28.58 4.63
N LEU A 240 13.78 -28.39 3.33
CA LEU A 240 14.85 -27.97 2.42
C LEU A 240 14.63 -26.53 1.95
N GLY A 241 15.73 -25.86 1.63
CA GLY A 241 15.78 -24.47 1.22
C GLY A 241 17.08 -24.14 0.49
N ARG A 242 17.43 -22.85 0.45
CA ARG A 242 18.62 -22.36 -0.28
C ARG A 242 19.92 -22.85 0.33
N GLU A 243 19.93 -23.05 1.64
CA GLU A 243 21.02 -23.59 2.44
C GLU A 243 21.50 -24.97 1.95
N GLN A 244 20.64 -25.77 1.30
CA GLN A 244 21.04 -27.06 0.71
C GLN A 244 21.62 -26.93 -0.71
N VAL A 245 21.76 -25.71 -1.22
CA VAL A 245 22.45 -25.40 -2.48
C VAL A 245 23.56 -24.36 -2.23
N PRO A 246 24.58 -24.67 -1.39
CA PRO A 246 25.60 -23.68 -1.06
C PRO A 246 26.49 -23.36 -2.27
N PRO A 247 26.98 -22.12 -2.40
CA PRO A 247 27.83 -21.70 -3.53
C PRO A 247 29.00 -22.64 -3.83
N ALA A 248 29.71 -23.08 -2.78
CA ALA A 248 30.85 -23.99 -2.88
C ALA A 248 30.47 -25.37 -3.48
N TRP A 249 29.25 -25.86 -3.23
CA TRP A 249 28.80 -27.11 -3.85
C TRP A 249 28.53 -26.91 -5.35
N LEU A 250 27.90 -25.81 -5.73
CA LEU A 250 27.69 -25.46 -7.13
C LEU A 250 29.00 -25.25 -7.89
N GLU A 251 29.98 -24.59 -7.27
CA GLU A 251 31.33 -24.42 -7.84
C GLU A 251 32.00 -25.79 -8.07
N GLY A 252 31.98 -26.67 -7.07
CA GLY A 252 32.53 -28.01 -7.20
C GLY A 252 31.82 -28.90 -8.23
N LEU A 253 30.57 -28.59 -8.60
CA LEU A 253 29.87 -29.26 -9.71
C LEU A 253 30.33 -28.74 -11.07
N VAL A 254 30.55 -27.42 -11.20
CA VAL A 254 31.07 -26.80 -12.42
C VAL A 254 32.52 -27.22 -12.68
N GLU A 255 33.32 -27.40 -11.63
CA GLU A 255 34.71 -27.89 -11.70
C GLU A 255 34.86 -29.33 -12.19
N LEU A 256 33.75 -30.09 -12.33
CA LEU A 256 33.78 -31.42 -12.96
C LEU A 256 34.20 -31.37 -14.44
N GLY A 257 34.17 -30.20 -15.08
CA GLY A 257 34.67 -30.00 -16.44
C GLY A 257 33.78 -30.62 -17.52
N LEU A 258 32.53 -30.96 -17.20
CA LEU A 258 31.53 -31.38 -18.17
C LEU A 258 31.14 -30.22 -19.10
N ALA A 259 30.64 -30.56 -20.29
CA ALA A 259 30.00 -29.55 -21.13
C ALA A 259 28.81 -28.93 -20.35
N PRO A 260 28.55 -27.61 -20.49
CA PRO A 260 27.51 -26.94 -19.71
C PRO A 260 26.14 -27.62 -19.75
N ASP A 261 25.70 -27.99 -20.96
CA ASP A 261 24.42 -28.65 -21.18
C ASP A 261 24.40 -30.09 -20.62
N ASP A 262 25.54 -30.81 -20.63
CA ASP A 262 25.67 -32.16 -20.05
C ASP A 262 25.56 -32.13 -18.52
N LEU A 263 26.16 -31.13 -17.85
CA LEU A 263 26.01 -30.96 -16.41
C LEU A 263 24.55 -30.67 -16.05
N LEU A 264 23.87 -29.84 -16.84
CA LEU A 264 22.47 -29.53 -16.61
C LEU A 264 21.53 -30.73 -16.88
N ALA A 265 21.79 -31.51 -17.93
CA ALA A 265 21.12 -32.78 -18.18
C ALA A 265 21.32 -33.78 -17.02
N SER A 266 22.53 -33.82 -16.46
CA SER A 266 22.85 -34.63 -15.27
C SER A 266 22.09 -34.16 -14.03
N ALA A 267 21.96 -32.85 -13.82
CA ALA A 267 21.17 -32.29 -12.73
C ALA A 267 19.68 -32.64 -12.86
N VAL A 268 19.12 -32.52 -14.07
CA VAL A 268 17.74 -32.94 -14.37
C VAL A 268 17.53 -34.43 -14.07
N ALA A 269 18.46 -35.29 -14.51
CA ALA A 269 18.39 -36.73 -14.23
C ALA A 269 18.47 -37.04 -12.72
N ALA A 270 19.28 -36.30 -11.95
CA ALA A 270 19.36 -36.45 -10.50
C ALA A 270 18.04 -36.09 -9.81
N VAL A 271 17.41 -34.97 -10.18
CA VAL A 271 16.09 -34.56 -9.68
C VAL A 271 15.03 -35.62 -10.02
N ALA A 272 15.00 -36.08 -11.27
CA ALA A 272 14.05 -37.09 -11.72
C ALA A 272 14.14 -38.40 -10.91
N ARG A 273 15.35 -38.88 -10.65
CA ARG A 273 15.59 -40.06 -9.79
C ARG A 273 15.23 -39.81 -8.33
N GLY A 274 15.38 -38.57 -7.84
CA GLY A 274 14.91 -38.16 -6.52
C GLY A 274 13.37 -38.26 -6.41
N VAL A 275 12.65 -37.75 -7.40
CA VAL A 275 11.18 -37.85 -7.49
C VAL A 275 10.73 -39.32 -7.56
N ALA A 276 11.34 -40.11 -8.44
CA ALA A 276 11.02 -41.53 -8.59
C ALA A 276 11.26 -42.31 -7.28
N GLY A 277 12.41 -42.10 -6.63
CA GLY A 277 12.72 -42.75 -5.36
C GLY A 277 11.83 -42.30 -4.20
N ALA A 278 11.28 -41.08 -4.25
CA ALA A 278 10.23 -40.67 -3.32
C ALA A 278 8.92 -41.39 -3.61
N ALA A 279 8.55 -41.55 -4.88
CA ALA A 279 7.35 -42.29 -5.27
C ALA A 279 7.39 -43.76 -4.84
N ASP A 280 8.56 -44.37 -4.71
CA ASP A 280 8.71 -45.74 -4.18
C ASP A 280 8.38 -45.87 -2.69
N ARG A 281 8.31 -44.76 -1.94
CA ARG A 281 7.95 -44.76 -0.50
C ARG A 281 6.47 -44.99 -0.27
N TRP A 282 5.63 -44.74 -1.27
CA TRP A 282 4.18 -44.83 -1.17
C TRP A 282 3.60 -45.72 -2.28
N PRO A 283 2.52 -46.47 -2.01
CA PRO A 283 1.86 -47.30 -3.02
C PRO A 283 0.99 -46.43 -3.95
N ALA A 284 1.62 -45.49 -4.66
CA ALA A 284 0.92 -44.55 -5.53
C ALA A 284 0.57 -45.17 -6.88
N ASP A 285 -0.72 -45.12 -7.24
CA ASP A 285 -1.23 -45.57 -8.54
C ASP A 285 -0.80 -44.61 -9.66
N ARG A 286 -0.68 -43.32 -9.31
CA ARG A 286 -0.29 -42.24 -10.22
C ARG A 286 0.50 -41.15 -9.51
N VAL A 287 1.32 -40.47 -10.28
CA VAL A 287 2.06 -39.27 -9.89
C VAL A 287 1.49 -38.08 -10.66
N VAL A 288 1.18 -37.00 -9.97
CA VAL A 288 0.74 -35.73 -10.57
C VAL A 288 1.81 -34.68 -10.35
N LEU A 289 2.41 -34.18 -11.42
CA LEU A 289 3.43 -33.14 -11.40
C LEU A 289 2.77 -31.76 -11.48
N ALA A 290 3.17 -30.84 -10.60
CA ALA A 290 2.68 -29.47 -10.53
C ALA A 290 3.82 -28.49 -10.24
N GLY A 291 3.52 -27.19 -10.18
CA GLY A 291 4.50 -26.14 -9.90
C GLY A 291 5.29 -25.69 -11.13
N GLY A 292 6.09 -24.63 -10.98
CA GLY A 292 6.76 -23.98 -12.12
C GLY A 292 7.68 -24.88 -12.95
N GLY A 293 8.28 -25.90 -12.32
CA GLY A 293 9.18 -26.86 -12.97
C GLY A 293 8.53 -27.73 -14.05
N VAL A 294 7.19 -27.81 -14.11
CA VAL A 294 6.48 -28.52 -15.21
C VAL A 294 6.72 -27.89 -16.59
N ARG A 295 7.15 -26.61 -16.63
CA ARG A 295 7.54 -25.92 -17.86
C ARG A 295 8.86 -26.43 -18.45
N ASN A 296 9.67 -27.11 -17.65
CA ASN A 296 10.90 -27.75 -18.12
C ASN A 296 10.55 -29.13 -18.72
N ALA A 297 10.43 -29.18 -20.05
CA ALA A 297 10.00 -30.40 -20.75
C ALA A 297 11.01 -31.56 -20.58
N ALA A 298 12.31 -31.23 -20.49
CA ALA A 298 13.36 -32.22 -20.24
C ALA A 298 13.21 -32.86 -18.83
N LEU A 299 12.89 -32.05 -17.82
CA LEU A 299 12.64 -32.53 -16.46
C LEU A 299 11.41 -33.43 -16.38
N VAL A 300 10.30 -33.02 -17.01
CA VAL A 300 9.07 -33.83 -17.06
C VAL A 300 9.33 -35.16 -17.77
N ALA A 301 10.05 -35.15 -18.90
CA ALA A 301 10.43 -36.37 -19.61
C ALA A 301 11.32 -37.28 -18.75
N ALA A 302 12.35 -36.73 -18.11
CA ALA A 302 13.23 -37.50 -17.24
C ALA A 302 12.49 -38.12 -16.04
N ILE A 303 11.51 -37.42 -15.45
CA ILE A 303 10.67 -37.97 -14.37
C ILE A 303 9.80 -39.12 -14.89
N ARG A 304 9.18 -38.96 -16.06
CA ARG A 304 8.40 -40.03 -16.71
C ARG A 304 9.23 -41.29 -16.93
N ASP A 305 10.44 -41.13 -17.47
CA ASP A 305 11.35 -42.24 -17.72
C ASP A 305 11.81 -42.92 -16.41
N ALA A 306 12.09 -42.11 -15.38
CA ALA A 306 12.54 -42.63 -14.08
C ALA A 306 11.42 -43.31 -13.25
N SER A 307 10.14 -43.06 -13.55
CA SER A 307 9.01 -43.49 -12.72
C SER A 307 8.62 -44.97 -12.85
N GLY A 308 9.36 -45.76 -13.65
CA GLY A 308 9.23 -47.22 -13.68
C GLY A 308 7.87 -47.74 -14.18
N GLY A 309 7.21 -46.99 -15.08
CA GLY A 309 5.92 -47.37 -15.67
C GLY A 309 4.68 -46.87 -14.91
N ARG A 310 4.85 -46.15 -13.80
CA ARG A 310 3.73 -45.46 -13.12
C ARG A 310 3.13 -44.39 -14.02
N ALA A 311 1.82 -44.16 -13.91
CA ALA A 311 1.15 -43.09 -14.63
C ALA A 311 1.62 -41.73 -14.08
N VAL A 312 2.34 -40.96 -14.90
CA VAL A 312 2.80 -39.60 -14.56
C VAL A 312 2.02 -38.58 -15.39
N LEU A 313 1.15 -37.86 -14.70
CA LEU A 313 0.30 -36.82 -15.26
C LEU A 313 0.84 -35.44 -14.87
N LEU A 314 0.61 -34.45 -15.71
CA LEU A 314 0.65 -33.06 -15.31
C LEU A 314 -0.62 -32.70 -14.55
N SER A 315 -0.54 -31.71 -13.68
CA SER A 315 -1.65 -31.19 -12.89
C SER A 315 -2.87 -30.85 -13.77
N GLU A 316 -2.61 -30.24 -14.93
CA GLU A 316 -3.61 -29.90 -15.94
C GLU A 316 -4.36 -31.14 -16.44
N GLU A 317 -3.63 -32.23 -16.69
CA GLU A 317 -4.18 -33.53 -17.12
C GLU A 317 -5.02 -34.19 -16.02
N ALA A 318 -4.76 -33.83 -14.75
CA ALA A 318 -5.56 -34.24 -13.59
C ALA A 318 -6.74 -33.30 -13.28
N GLY A 319 -6.98 -32.27 -14.11
CA GLY A 319 -8.13 -31.37 -14.00
C GLY A 319 -7.91 -30.12 -13.13
N VAL A 320 -6.66 -29.86 -12.73
CA VAL A 320 -6.29 -28.68 -11.93
C VAL A 320 -5.10 -28.00 -12.60
N ALA A 321 -5.30 -26.87 -13.26
CA ALA A 321 -4.18 -26.15 -13.88
C ALA A 321 -3.07 -25.85 -12.85
N SER A 322 -1.80 -26.07 -13.19
CA SER A 322 -0.69 -25.88 -12.25
C SER A 322 -0.66 -24.47 -11.68
N GLN A 323 -0.99 -23.47 -12.51
CA GLN A 323 -1.13 -22.06 -12.13
C GLN A 323 -2.32 -21.82 -11.18
N ALA A 324 -3.41 -22.59 -11.31
CA ALA A 324 -4.58 -22.46 -10.44
C ALA A 324 -4.38 -23.13 -9.08
N ARG A 325 -3.49 -24.12 -8.97
CA ARG A 325 -3.47 -25.07 -7.85
C ARG A 325 -3.35 -24.38 -6.49
N GLU A 326 -2.39 -23.48 -6.32
CA GLU A 326 -2.16 -22.85 -5.02
C GLU A 326 -3.31 -21.93 -4.62
N ALA A 327 -3.82 -21.12 -5.56
CA ALA A 327 -5.00 -20.30 -5.35
C ALA A 327 -6.23 -21.17 -5.01
N ALA A 328 -6.47 -22.25 -5.75
CA ALA A 328 -7.56 -23.20 -5.48
C ALA A 328 -7.39 -23.87 -4.11
N ALA A 329 -6.15 -24.19 -3.72
CA ALA A 329 -5.87 -24.73 -2.41
C ALA A 329 -6.28 -23.76 -1.30
N MET A 330 -6.04 -22.46 -1.46
CA MET A 330 -6.49 -21.45 -0.48
C MET A 330 -8.02 -21.46 -0.36
N ALA A 331 -8.75 -21.54 -1.48
CA ALA A 331 -10.21 -21.63 -1.46
C ALA A 331 -10.71 -22.85 -0.67
N VAL A 332 -10.08 -24.01 -0.88
CA VAL A 332 -10.39 -25.23 -0.14
C VAL A 332 -10.09 -25.05 1.35
N LEU A 333 -8.91 -24.54 1.70
CA LEU A 333 -8.54 -24.29 3.10
C LEU A 333 -9.51 -23.31 3.77
N GLY A 334 -9.99 -22.30 3.04
CA GLY A 334 -10.99 -21.37 3.57
C GLY A 334 -12.34 -22.03 3.86
N LEU A 335 -12.81 -22.94 2.99
CA LEU A 335 -14.00 -23.74 3.27
C LEU A 335 -13.81 -24.67 4.47
N ARG A 336 -12.62 -25.26 4.61
CA ARG A 336 -12.27 -26.07 5.80
C ARG A 336 -12.23 -25.23 7.07
N ALA A 337 -11.70 -24.01 6.99
CA ALA A 337 -11.71 -23.05 8.09
C ALA A 337 -13.14 -22.71 8.52
N ALA A 338 -14.03 -22.46 7.56
CA ALA A 338 -15.46 -22.23 7.82
C ALA A 338 -16.14 -23.44 8.50
N ASP A 339 -15.71 -24.66 8.15
CA ASP A 339 -16.18 -25.91 8.74
C ASP A 339 -15.57 -26.19 10.13
N GLY A 340 -14.64 -25.35 10.62
CA GLY A 340 -13.88 -25.60 11.85
C GLY A 340 -12.93 -26.81 11.75
N ALA A 341 -12.59 -27.24 10.53
CA ALA A 341 -11.78 -28.40 10.26
C ALA A 341 -10.27 -28.07 10.23
N ALA A 342 -9.45 -29.12 10.31
CA ALA A 342 -8.00 -28.99 10.23
C ALA A 342 -7.56 -28.37 8.89
N LEU A 343 -6.60 -27.45 8.93
CA LEU A 343 -5.99 -26.76 7.79
C LEU A 343 -4.65 -27.38 7.39
N THR A 344 -3.94 -27.99 8.34
CA THR A 344 -2.65 -28.66 8.13
C THR A 344 -2.69 -30.08 8.66
N VAL A 345 -1.65 -30.86 8.35
CA VAL A 345 -1.47 -32.23 8.83
C VAL A 345 -0.25 -32.27 9.75
N GLU A 346 -0.43 -32.80 10.95
CA GLU A 346 0.59 -32.87 12.01
C GLU A 346 1.83 -33.65 11.56
N ALA A 347 1.64 -34.77 10.87
CA ALA A 347 2.73 -35.58 10.36
C ALA A 347 3.56 -34.86 9.28
N VAL A 348 3.01 -33.81 8.67
CA VAL A 348 3.68 -33.02 7.63
C VAL A 348 4.36 -31.80 8.24
N THR A 349 3.67 -31.05 9.10
CA THR A 349 4.18 -29.78 9.64
C THR A 349 4.90 -29.92 10.97
N GLY A 350 4.78 -31.07 11.65
CA GLY A 350 5.29 -31.26 13.01
C GLY A 350 4.43 -30.61 14.10
N ALA A 351 3.23 -30.10 13.76
CA ALA A 351 2.32 -29.54 14.75
C ALA A 351 1.89 -30.58 15.78
N ARG A 352 1.75 -30.17 17.05
CA ARG A 352 1.37 -31.07 18.16
C ARG A 352 -0.12 -31.43 18.18
N ARG A 353 -0.93 -30.72 17.40
CA ARG A 353 -2.39 -30.87 17.33
C ARG A 353 -2.90 -30.32 15.99
N PRO A 354 -4.10 -30.72 15.53
CA PRO A 354 -4.64 -30.21 14.29
C PRO A 354 -4.79 -28.68 14.35
N ALA A 355 -4.25 -27.98 13.35
CA ALA A 355 -4.40 -26.55 13.23
C ALA A 355 -5.77 -26.23 12.62
N THR A 356 -6.58 -25.42 13.30
CA THR A 356 -7.85 -24.88 12.78
C THR A 356 -7.80 -23.35 12.80
N GLY A 357 -8.75 -22.69 12.14
CA GLY A 357 -8.95 -21.25 12.25
C GLY A 357 -8.56 -20.45 11.01
N GLY A 358 -7.75 -19.41 11.18
CA GLY A 358 -7.55 -18.33 10.22
C GLY A 358 -8.12 -17.00 10.74
N ARG A 359 -7.68 -15.87 10.16
CA ARG A 359 -8.22 -14.55 10.48
C ARG A 359 -9.33 -14.19 9.52
N TRP A 360 -10.49 -13.85 10.07
CA TRP A 360 -11.69 -13.52 9.32
C TRP A 360 -11.86 -12.00 9.21
N CYS A 361 -12.09 -11.53 8.00
CA CYS A 361 -12.48 -10.16 7.67
C CYS A 361 -13.88 -10.20 7.07
N ARG A 362 -14.78 -9.40 7.64
CA ARG A 362 -16.17 -9.31 7.19
C ARG A 362 -16.34 -8.08 6.30
N PRO A 363 -17.15 -8.17 5.23
CA PRO A 363 -17.62 -6.97 4.54
C PRO A 363 -18.47 -6.14 5.51
N ALA A 364 -18.55 -4.83 5.29
CA ALA A 364 -19.56 -4.02 5.93
C ALA A 364 -20.95 -4.63 5.61
N GLU A 365 -21.76 -4.88 6.64
CA GLU A 365 -23.09 -5.43 6.40
C GLU A 365 -23.88 -4.47 5.48
N PRO A 366 -24.42 -4.97 4.35
CA PRO A 366 -25.43 -4.20 3.65
C PRO A 366 -26.57 -3.98 4.65
N ARG A 367 -26.92 -2.73 4.93
CA ARG A 367 -28.12 -2.42 5.70
C ARG A 367 -29.32 -3.02 4.97
N THR A 368 -29.71 -4.24 5.36
CA THR A 368 -30.96 -4.82 4.93
C THR A 368 -32.06 -4.01 5.59
N ALA A 369 -33.05 -3.59 4.82
CA ALA A 369 -34.20 -2.84 5.31
C ALA A 369 -35.10 -3.65 6.28
N GLU A 370 -34.67 -4.83 6.72
CA GLU A 370 -35.51 -5.80 7.44
C GLU A 370 -34.93 -6.37 8.74
N GLU A 371 -33.69 -6.05 9.14
CA GLU A 371 -33.22 -6.44 10.47
C GLU A 371 -33.80 -5.52 11.56
N LYS A 372 -35.04 -5.82 11.94
CA LYS A 372 -35.60 -5.38 13.22
C LYS A 372 -34.71 -5.93 14.34
N PRO A 373 -34.18 -5.09 15.24
CA PRO A 373 -33.46 -5.56 16.42
C PRO A 373 -34.37 -6.52 17.19
N ARG A 374 -33.86 -7.69 17.59
CA ARG A 374 -34.54 -8.53 18.59
C ARG A 374 -34.70 -7.71 19.86
N GLN A 375 -35.89 -7.16 20.05
CA GLN A 375 -36.29 -6.42 21.24
C GLN A 375 -36.24 -7.37 22.44
N ARG A 376 -35.27 -7.16 23.35
CA ARG A 376 -35.55 -7.41 24.77
C ARG A 376 -36.66 -6.44 25.17
N PRO A 377 -37.65 -6.86 25.98
CA PRO A 377 -38.72 -5.97 26.40
C PRO A 377 -38.10 -4.87 27.24
N ARG A 378 -37.94 -3.69 26.65
CA ARG A 378 -37.74 -2.44 27.36
C ARG A 378 -39.01 -1.64 27.17
N SER A 379 -39.53 -1.23 28.32
CA SER A 379 -40.67 -0.36 28.53
C SER A 379 -40.80 0.71 27.46
N ALA A 380 -42.06 1.00 27.09
CA ALA A 380 -42.43 2.02 26.12
C ALA A 380 -41.73 3.36 26.41
N ASP A 381 -40.82 3.74 25.52
CA ASP A 381 -40.35 5.10 25.35
C ASP A 381 -41.06 5.73 24.13
N PRO A 382 -41.36 7.05 24.18
CA PRO A 382 -42.20 7.74 23.19
C PRO A 382 -41.47 7.91 21.85
N PRO A 383 -42.18 8.22 20.75
CA PRO A 383 -41.57 8.26 19.42
C PRO A 383 -40.51 9.36 19.32
N ALA A 384 -39.38 9.05 18.68
CA ALA A 384 -38.30 9.98 18.38
C ALA A 384 -38.76 11.03 17.34
N PRO A 385 -38.41 12.33 17.50
CA PRO A 385 -38.66 13.32 16.48
C PRO A 385 -37.63 13.21 15.35
N ALA A 386 -38.07 13.50 14.14
CA ALA A 386 -37.24 13.68 12.95
C ALA A 386 -36.17 14.75 13.18
N GLY A 387 -35.04 14.59 12.47
CA GLY A 387 -33.83 15.41 12.49
C GLY A 387 -34.01 16.83 13.04
N ALA A 388 -33.61 17.01 14.30
CA ALA A 388 -33.51 18.34 14.87
C ALA A 388 -32.28 19.02 14.26
N SER A 389 -32.52 20.16 13.60
CA SER A 389 -31.49 21.19 13.48
C SER A 389 -30.98 21.53 14.90
N PRO A 390 -29.71 21.93 15.07
CA PRO A 390 -29.21 22.32 16.39
C PRO A 390 -30.15 23.36 17.00
N PRO A 391 -30.39 23.36 18.32
CA PRO A 391 -31.15 24.42 18.98
C PRO A 391 -30.58 25.79 18.57
N GLU A 392 -31.47 26.76 18.31
CA GLU A 392 -31.07 28.13 17.95
C GLU A 392 -30.05 28.65 18.96
N GLY A 393 -28.86 29.02 18.49
CA GLY A 393 -27.80 29.62 19.31
C GLY A 393 -26.46 28.88 19.37
N PHE A 394 -26.39 27.56 19.14
CA PHE A 394 -25.12 26.81 19.25
C PHE A 394 -24.35 26.72 17.93
N PRO A 395 -22.99 26.87 17.91
CA PRO A 395 -22.17 26.64 16.73
C PRO A 395 -22.38 25.24 16.14
N PRO A 396 -22.30 25.03 14.80
CA PRO A 396 -22.40 23.71 14.19
C PRO A 396 -21.46 22.67 14.80
N SER A 397 -20.23 23.06 15.17
CA SER A 397 -19.24 22.21 15.84
C SER A 397 -19.68 21.67 17.20
N GLU A 398 -20.68 22.28 17.83
CA GLU A 398 -21.28 21.87 19.10
C GLU A 398 -22.62 21.16 18.91
N GLY A 399 -23.05 20.95 17.66
CA GLY A 399 -24.24 20.19 17.32
C GLY A 399 -24.09 18.70 17.61
N PHE A 400 -25.23 18.00 17.65
CA PHE A 400 -25.24 16.56 17.86
C PHE A 400 -24.87 15.81 16.57
N LEU A 401 -23.81 14.99 16.65
CA LEU A 401 -23.40 14.09 15.58
C LEU A 401 -23.90 12.67 15.87
N ALA A 402 -24.58 12.06 14.90
CA ALA A 402 -25.10 10.71 15.06
C ALA A 402 -23.99 9.69 15.40
N GLY A 403 -24.20 8.92 16.47
CA GLY A 403 -23.24 7.92 16.96
C GLY A 403 -22.15 8.48 17.86
N ALA A 404 -22.06 9.81 18.04
CA ALA A 404 -21.11 10.43 18.95
C ALA A 404 -21.50 10.27 20.43
N ASP A 405 -22.76 9.92 20.71
CA ASP A 405 -23.34 9.68 22.05
C ASP A 405 -22.74 8.47 22.78
N ARG A 406 -21.99 7.62 22.07
CA ARG A 406 -21.37 6.42 22.63
C ARG A 406 -19.85 6.42 22.53
N LEU A 407 -19.21 7.55 22.23
CA LEU A 407 -17.76 7.62 22.01
C LEU A 407 -16.95 7.08 23.18
N ASP A 408 -17.41 7.32 24.41
CA ASP A 408 -16.81 6.84 25.65
C ASP A 408 -16.99 5.34 25.90
N ALA A 409 -17.94 4.70 25.20
CA ALA A 409 -18.23 3.27 25.29
C ALA A 409 -17.67 2.44 24.12
N MET A 410 -17.13 3.08 23.08
CA MET A 410 -16.54 2.40 21.92
C MET A 410 -15.23 1.70 22.28
N GLY A 411 -15.00 0.51 21.70
CA GLY A 411 -13.69 -0.11 21.73
C GLY A 411 -12.66 0.75 20.98
N THR A 412 -11.40 0.76 21.40
CA THR A 412 -10.38 1.64 20.81
C THR A 412 -10.27 1.57 19.27
N PRO A 413 -10.31 0.39 18.61
CA PRO A 413 -10.30 0.32 17.14
C PRO A 413 -11.55 0.95 16.49
N GLU A 414 -12.72 0.77 17.12
CA GLU A 414 -13.99 1.35 16.68
C GLU A 414 -13.98 2.87 16.84
N LEU A 415 -13.54 3.37 18.00
CA LEU A 415 -13.37 4.79 18.28
C LEU A 415 -12.44 5.44 17.25
N LEU A 416 -11.26 4.86 17.00
CA LEU A 416 -10.31 5.39 16.03
C LEU A 416 -10.88 5.39 14.61
N SER A 417 -11.62 4.34 14.22
CA SER A 417 -12.27 4.26 12.91
C SER A 417 -13.41 5.28 12.79
N PHE A 418 -14.20 5.46 13.85
CA PHE A 418 -15.26 6.45 13.91
C PHE A 418 -14.69 7.86 13.75
N LEU A 419 -13.65 8.20 14.50
CA LEU A 419 -12.98 9.50 14.42
C LEU A 419 -12.37 9.73 13.03
N HIS A 420 -11.63 8.76 12.50
CA HIS A 420 -10.98 8.89 11.20
C HIS A 420 -11.98 9.02 10.04
N ALA A 421 -13.12 8.30 10.10
CA ALA A 421 -14.15 8.42 9.08
C ALA A 421 -14.72 9.85 8.97
N ARG A 422 -14.68 10.64 10.05
CA ARG A 422 -15.11 12.05 10.03
C ARG A 422 -14.12 12.96 9.32
N ASP A 423 -12.83 12.62 9.27
CA ASP A 423 -11.84 13.40 8.53
C ASP A 423 -12.18 13.48 7.03
N ALA A 424 -12.82 12.44 6.47
CA ALA A 424 -13.28 12.45 5.09
C ALA A 424 -14.35 13.53 4.81
N GLU A 425 -15.19 13.86 5.80
CA GLU A 425 -16.18 14.93 5.68
C GLU A 425 -15.51 16.31 5.63
N ALA A 426 -14.41 16.50 6.36
CA ALA A 426 -13.61 17.72 6.26
C ALA A 426 -13.01 17.89 4.86
N VAL A 427 -12.50 16.81 4.25
CA VAL A 427 -11.99 16.83 2.87
C VAL A 427 -13.09 17.16 1.87
N ALA A 428 -14.29 16.61 2.05
CA ALA A 428 -15.44 16.91 1.21
C ALA A 428 -15.84 18.40 1.31
N ALA A 429 -15.89 18.96 2.52
CA ALA A 429 -16.23 20.37 2.74
C ALA A 429 -15.25 21.34 2.06
N VAL A 430 -13.95 21.01 2.05
CA VAL A 430 -12.91 21.81 1.36
C VAL A 430 -13.16 21.89 -0.15
N THR A 431 -13.71 20.84 -0.76
CA THR A 431 -13.98 20.80 -2.20
C THR A 431 -14.95 21.91 -2.62
N ALA A 432 -15.96 22.21 -1.79
CA ALA A 432 -16.92 23.27 -2.06
C ALA A 432 -16.31 24.68 -2.01
N CYS A 433 -15.17 24.87 -1.33
CA CYS A 433 -14.50 26.16 -1.20
C CYS A 433 -13.54 26.48 -2.35
N LEU A 434 -13.20 25.52 -3.22
CA LEU A 434 -12.16 25.70 -4.24
C LEU A 434 -12.40 26.92 -5.16
N PRO A 435 -13.62 27.24 -5.62
CA PRO A 435 -13.86 28.43 -6.43
C PRO A 435 -13.58 29.75 -5.69
N ALA A 436 -14.02 29.86 -4.43
CA ALA A 436 -13.77 31.03 -3.60
C ALA A 436 -12.29 31.16 -3.23
N LEU A 437 -11.63 30.02 -2.99
CA LEU A 437 -10.19 29.95 -2.74
C LEU A 437 -9.39 30.41 -3.95
N ALA A 438 -9.80 30.05 -5.17
CA ALA A 438 -9.14 30.53 -6.38
C ALA A 438 -9.17 32.06 -6.48
N GLY A 439 -10.32 32.69 -6.18
CA GLY A 439 -10.43 34.14 -6.13
C GLY A 439 -9.52 34.78 -5.08
N LEU A 440 -9.43 34.19 -3.88
CA LEU A 440 -8.52 34.67 -2.84
C LEU A 440 -7.05 34.50 -3.23
N VAL A 441 -6.68 33.38 -3.87
CA VAL A 441 -5.32 33.16 -4.39
C VAL A 441 -4.97 34.23 -5.42
N ASP A 442 -5.87 34.54 -6.35
CA ASP A 442 -5.61 35.56 -7.38
C ASP A 442 -5.47 36.97 -6.75
N ALA A 443 -6.26 37.31 -5.74
CA ALA A 443 -6.11 38.56 -4.98
C ALA A 443 -4.77 38.60 -4.22
N ALA A 444 -4.37 37.52 -3.56
CA ALA A 444 -3.10 37.41 -2.86
C ALA A 444 -1.89 37.48 -3.80
N VAL A 445 -2.00 36.92 -5.01
CA VAL A 445 -0.97 37.02 -6.06
C VAL A 445 -0.85 38.45 -6.56
N ALA A 446 -1.97 39.14 -6.79
CA ALA A 446 -1.99 40.54 -7.20
C ALA A 446 -1.38 41.46 -6.14
N ALA A 447 -1.75 41.27 -4.87
CA ALA A 447 -1.18 41.98 -3.72
C ALA A 447 0.35 41.84 -3.69
N HIS A 448 0.86 40.60 -3.74
CA HIS A 448 2.30 40.34 -3.75
C HIS A 448 3.02 40.92 -4.97
N ALA A 449 2.39 40.93 -6.15
CA ALA A 449 2.95 41.53 -7.34
C ALA A 449 3.10 43.06 -7.20
N ALA A 450 2.23 43.69 -6.41
CA ALA A 450 2.28 45.11 -6.06
C ALA A 450 3.16 45.42 -4.82
N GLY A 451 3.81 44.40 -4.23
CA GLY A 451 4.64 44.55 -3.03
C GLY A 451 3.88 44.44 -1.70
N GLY A 452 2.58 44.13 -1.75
CA GLY A 452 1.76 43.82 -0.58
C GLY A 452 2.01 42.42 -0.02
N ARG A 453 1.38 42.15 1.12
CA ARG A 453 1.61 40.99 1.98
C ARG A 453 0.28 40.31 2.33
N VAL A 454 0.36 39.10 2.85
CA VAL A 454 -0.80 38.37 3.37
C VAL A 454 -0.69 38.23 4.88
N PHE A 455 -1.76 38.59 5.59
CA PHE A 455 -1.85 38.51 7.04
C PHE A 455 -2.89 37.45 7.44
N TYR A 456 -2.50 36.51 8.29
CA TYR A 456 -3.40 35.56 8.92
C TYR A 456 -3.70 36.01 10.35
N VAL A 457 -4.97 36.08 10.72
CA VAL A 457 -5.38 36.47 12.08
C VAL A 457 -6.34 35.43 12.62
N GLY A 458 -6.03 34.83 13.77
CA GLY A 458 -6.89 33.81 14.37
C GLY A 458 -6.67 33.60 15.87
N ALA A 459 -7.51 32.74 16.46
CA ALA A 459 -7.39 32.32 17.85
C ALA A 459 -7.42 30.79 17.97
N GLY A 460 -7.01 30.26 19.13
CA GLY A 460 -7.03 28.83 19.42
C GLY A 460 -6.38 27.98 18.33
N THR A 461 -7.05 26.92 17.89
CA THR A 461 -6.59 26.05 16.79
C THR A 461 -6.40 26.83 15.49
N SER A 462 -7.30 27.76 15.17
CA SER A 462 -7.28 28.52 13.91
C SER A 462 -6.03 29.39 13.80
N GLY A 463 -5.71 30.13 14.87
CA GLY A 463 -4.49 30.93 14.96
C GLY A 463 -3.21 30.08 14.89
N ARG A 464 -3.18 28.95 15.60
CA ARG A 464 -2.02 28.02 15.56
C ARG A 464 -1.76 27.48 14.16
N LEU A 465 -2.81 27.12 13.42
CA LEU A 465 -2.68 26.64 12.04
C LEU A 465 -2.23 27.75 11.09
N GLY A 466 -2.71 28.98 11.27
CA GLY A 466 -2.22 30.14 10.52
C GLY A 466 -0.73 30.38 10.74
N VAL A 467 -0.28 30.40 12.01
CA VAL A 467 1.15 30.56 12.34
C VAL A 467 1.98 29.41 11.77
N LEU A 468 1.49 28.16 11.86
CA LEU A 468 2.17 27.01 11.29
C LEU A 468 2.37 27.16 9.78
N ASP A 469 1.31 27.46 9.01
CA ASP A 469 1.38 27.63 7.55
C ASP A 469 2.37 28.76 7.18
N ALA A 470 2.26 29.93 7.80
CA ALA A 470 3.18 31.05 7.54
C ALA A 470 4.64 30.70 7.84
N SER A 471 4.90 29.96 8.93
CA SER A 471 6.25 29.55 9.35
C SER A 471 6.92 28.55 8.40
N GLU A 472 6.14 27.77 7.65
CA GLU A 472 6.68 26.79 6.70
C GLU A 472 7.06 27.42 5.35
N LEU A 473 6.60 28.63 5.03
CA LEU A 473 6.86 29.26 3.73
C LEU A 473 8.33 29.66 3.50
N PRO A 474 9.06 30.28 4.45
CA PRO A 474 10.47 30.59 4.27
C PRO A 474 11.36 29.37 4.01
N PRO A 475 11.33 28.28 4.83
CA PRO A 475 12.19 27.13 4.58
C PRO A 475 11.76 26.30 3.34
N THR A 476 10.51 26.46 2.88
CA THR A 476 9.95 25.68 1.76
C THR A 476 10.12 26.40 0.42
N PHE A 477 9.77 27.68 0.34
CA PHE A 477 9.75 28.44 -0.92
C PHE A 477 10.77 29.57 -0.98
N SER A 478 11.67 29.66 0.02
CA SER A 478 12.55 30.81 0.24
C SER A 478 11.78 32.14 0.21
N ALA A 479 10.54 32.12 0.69
CA ALA A 479 9.74 33.32 0.88
C ALA A 479 10.35 34.15 2.00
N GLY A 480 10.33 35.48 1.87
CA GLY A 480 10.72 36.38 2.94
C GLY A 480 9.80 36.23 4.15
N HIS A 481 10.35 36.38 5.36
CA HIS A 481 9.59 36.31 6.62
C HIS A 481 8.46 37.36 6.74
N GLY A 482 8.48 38.40 5.90
CA GLY A 482 7.43 39.43 5.86
C GLY A 482 6.40 39.25 4.74
N GLU A 483 6.48 38.20 3.92
CA GLU A 483 5.55 38.02 2.78
C GLU A 483 4.18 37.46 3.24
N VAL A 484 4.21 36.52 4.18
CA VAL A 484 3.01 36.00 4.85
C VAL A 484 3.26 36.04 6.36
N LEU A 485 2.43 36.80 7.06
CA LEU A 485 2.54 37.07 8.49
C LEU A 485 1.34 36.45 9.20
N ALA A 486 1.51 35.99 10.43
CA ALA A 486 0.45 35.37 11.19
C ALA A 486 0.41 35.88 12.63
N PHE A 487 -0.81 36.15 13.10
CA PHE A 487 -1.11 36.56 14.45
C PHE A 487 -2.03 35.53 15.12
N ILE A 488 -1.69 35.19 16.36
CA ILE A 488 -2.52 34.37 17.24
C ILE A 488 -2.92 35.19 18.47
N ALA A 489 -4.21 35.17 18.81
CA ALA A 489 -4.72 35.76 20.04
C ALA A 489 -3.91 35.30 21.27
N GLY A 490 -3.44 36.25 22.09
CA GLY A 490 -2.56 35.98 23.24
C GLY A 490 -1.06 35.89 22.90
N GLY A 491 -0.67 36.11 21.64
CA GLY A 491 0.73 36.19 21.20
C GLY A 491 1.46 34.84 21.17
N ASP A 492 2.79 34.87 21.00
CA ASP A 492 3.62 33.67 20.79
C ASP A 492 3.49 32.61 21.90
N ALA A 493 3.27 33.03 23.15
CA ALA A 493 3.04 32.09 24.27
C ALA A 493 1.80 31.21 24.03
N ALA A 494 0.79 31.75 23.33
CA ALA A 494 -0.40 31.03 22.94
C ALA A 494 -0.13 29.90 21.94
N LEU A 495 1.09 29.75 21.39
CA LEU A 495 1.48 28.58 20.58
C LEU A 495 1.81 27.34 21.40
N ARG A 496 2.01 27.47 22.72
CA ARG A 496 2.32 26.33 23.60
C ARG A 496 1.35 26.20 24.77
N SER A 497 0.77 27.31 25.20
CA SER A 497 -0.19 27.38 26.29
C SER A 497 -1.51 27.97 25.79
N SER A 498 -2.63 27.68 26.46
CA SER A 498 -3.89 28.34 26.14
C SER A 498 -3.88 29.76 26.72
N ALA A 499 -4.35 30.74 25.94
CA ALA A 499 -4.58 32.10 26.41
C ALA A 499 -6.10 32.29 26.55
N GLU A 500 -6.63 32.12 27.76
CA GLU A 500 -8.06 32.25 28.03
C GLU A 500 -8.51 33.72 27.86
N GLY A 501 -9.67 33.93 27.21
CA GLY A 501 -10.29 35.25 27.02
C GLY A 501 -9.65 36.14 25.95
N ALA A 502 -8.47 35.79 25.42
CA ALA A 502 -7.80 36.61 24.40
C ALA A 502 -8.58 36.68 23.07
N GLU A 503 -9.43 35.69 22.78
CA GLU A 503 -10.22 35.64 21.54
C GLU A 503 -11.50 36.49 21.58
N ASP A 504 -11.90 36.91 22.78
CA ASP A 504 -13.12 37.69 23.01
C ASP A 504 -12.91 39.20 22.84
N ASP A 505 -11.65 39.67 22.79
CA ASP A 505 -11.31 41.08 22.58
C ASP A 505 -11.31 41.43 21.08
N PRO A 506 -12.29 42.24 20.59
CA PRO A 506 -12.32 42.64 19.18
C PRO A 506 -11.10 43.43 18.74
N ALA A 507 -10.47 44.20 19.64
CA ALA A 507 -9.32 45.04 19.32
C ALA A 507 -7.97 44.31 19.48
N GLY A 508 -8.00 43.01 19.82
CA GLY A 508 -6.81 42.27 20.26
C GLY A 508 -5.72 42.09 19.19
N ALA A 509 -6.00 42.37 17.92
CA ALA A 509 -5.03 42.33 16.82
C ALA A 509 -4.65 43.72 16.26
N ASP A 510 -5.33 44.79 16.67
CA ASP A 510 -5.21 46.12 16.04
C ASP A 510 -3.78 46.66 16.14
N ALA A 511 -3.20 46.62 17.34
CA ALA A 511 -1.84 47.08 17.58
C ALA A 511 -0.80 46.33 16.73
N TRP A 512 -1.00 45.03 16.50
CA TRP A 512 -0.09 44.22 15.68
C TRP A 512 -0.26 44.53 14.19
N LEU A 513 -1.49 44.73 13.72
CA LEU A 513 -1.77 45.16 12.35
C LEU A 513 -1.17 46.56 12.07
N ASP A 514 -1.28 47.48 13.04
CA ASP A 514 -0.70 48.82 12.96
C ASP A 514 0.84 48.80 12.97
N GLU A 515 1.45 48.00 13.85
CA GLU A 515 2.91 47.83 13.91
C GLU A 515 3.47 47.30 12.59
N HIS A 516 2.72 46.43 11.91
CA HIS A 516 3.09 45.91 10.60
C HIS A 516 2.59 46.78 9.44
N ALA A 517 1.92 47.90 9.71
CA ALA A 517 1.31 48.79 8.74
C ALA A 517 0.45 48.03 7.70
N ALA A 518 -0.40 47.11 8.16
CA ALA A 518 -1.32 46.38 7.28
C ALA A 518 -2.36 47.35 6.70
N GLY A 519 -2.48 47.41 5.38
CA GLY A 519 -3.39 48.37 4.74
C GLY A 519 -3.59 48.15 3.25
N ALA A 520 -3.86 49.24 2.52
CA ALA A 520 -4.12 49.20 1.08
C ALA A 520 -3.03 48.44 0.30
N GLY A 521 -3.46 47.42 -0.46
CA GLY A 521 -2.58 46.53 -1.22
C GLY A 521 -2.20 45.24 -0.51
N ASP A 522 -2.48 45.11 0.80
CA ASP A 522 -2.34 43.86 1.55
C ASP A 522 -3.65 43.04 1.55
N VAL A 523 -3.55 41.75 1.88
CA VAL A 523 -4.70 40.85 2.11
C VAL A 523 -4.70 40.41 3.56
N VAL A 524 -5.83 40.59 4.26
CA VAL A 524 -6.02 40.12 5.64
C VAL A 524 -7.05 38.98 5.66
N LEU A 525 -6.58 37.78 5.99
CA LEU A 525 -7.38 36.58 6.17
C LEU A 525 -7.64 36.33 7.66
N GLY A 526 -8.89 36.53 8.06
CA GLY A 526 -9.40 36.08 9.35
C GLY A 526 -9.67 34.58 9.34
N ILE A 527 -9.21 33.86 10.36
CA ILE A 527 -9.39 32.42 10.50
C ILE A 527 -10.19 32.15 11.77
N ALA A 528 -11.47 31.82 11.61
CA ALA A 528 -12.39 31.55 12.69
C ALA A 528 -13.23 30.32 12.36
N ALA A 529 -12.82 29.13 12.83
CA ALA A 529 -13.53 27.88 12.59
C ALA A 529 -15.05 27.97 12.90
N SER A 530 -15.44 28.63 14.00
CA SER A 530 -16.84 28.85 14.39
C SER A 530 -17.55 29.94 13.58
N GLY A 531 -16.79 30.78 12.86
CA GLY A 531 -17.29 31.94 12.14
C GLY A 531 -17.65 33.15 13.01
N THR A 532 -17.49 33.08 14.34
CA THR A 532 -18.02 34.09 15.28
C THR A 532 -16.97 34.76 16.17
N THR A 533 -15.71 34.34 16.13
CA THR A 533 -14.63 34.83 17.01
C THR A 533 -14.49 36.37 16.98
N PRO A 534 -14.76 37.09 18.09
CA PRO A 534 -14.77 38.55 18.11
C PRO A 534 -13.48 39.22 17.65
N LEU A 535 -12.32 38.74 18.12
CA LEU A 535 -11.00 39.24 17.71
C LEU A 535 -10.79 39.19 16.19
N VAL A 536 -11.23 38.10 15.54
CA VAL A 536 -11.07 37.93 14.10
C VAL A 536 -11.93 38.92 13.33
N TRP A 537 -13.17 39.15 13.77
CA TRP A 537 -14.04 40.13 13.14
C TRP A 537 -13.57 41.56 13.34
N GLY A 538 -13.06 41.91 14.53
CA GLY A 538 -12.48 43.22 14.78
C GLY A 538 -11.24 43.48 13.92
N ALA A 539 -10.35 42.49 13.79
CA ALA A 539 -9.20 42.57 12.88
C ALA A 539 -9.59 42.80 11.41
N LEU A 540 -10.67 42.16 10.95
CA LEU A 540 -11.20 42.35 9.59
C LEU A 540 -11.82 43.74 9.41
N ASP A 541 -12.48 44.27 10.44
CA ASP A 541 -13.05 45.62 10.41
C ASP A 541 -11.94 46.68 10.40
N HIS A 542 -10.88 46.49 11.21
CA HIS A 542 -9.68 47.32 11.22
C HIS A 542 -8.96 47.32 9.86
N ALA A 543 -8.70 46.12 9.31
CA ALA A 543 -8.07 45.95 8.01
C ALA A 543 -8.86 46.62 6.88
N ARG A 544 -10.20 46.52 6.91
CA ARG A 544 -11.07 47.19 5.94
C ARG A 544 -10.98 48.71 6.05
N ALA A 545 -10.94 49.25 7.27
CA ALA A 545 -10.78 50.69 7.48
C ALA A 545 -9.42 51.20 6.97
N ALA A 546 -8.38 50.36 7.05
CA ALA A 546 -7.05 50.62 6.47
C ALA A 546 -6.97 50.37 4.95
N GLY A 547 -8.06 49.92 4.31
CA GLY A 547 -8.14 49.70 2.86
C GLY A 547 -7.56 48.38 2.35
N ALA A 548 -7.27 47.42 3.24
CA ALA A 548 -6.80 46.09 2.85
C ALA A 548 -7.94 45.23 2.28
N THR A 549 -7.61 44.28 1.40
CA THR A 549 -8.56 43.27 0.94
C THR A 549 -8.83 42.28 2.06
N THR A 550 -10.10 42.08 2.39
CA THR A 550 -10.51 41.25 3.53
C THR A 550 -11.02 39.86 3.10
N ALA A 551 -10.61 38.83 3.83
CA ALA A 551 -11.05 37.45 3.62
C ALA A 551 -11.37 36.76 4.95
N LEU A 552 -12.32 35.82 4.94
CA LEU A 552 -12.64 34.98 6.09
C LEU A 552 -12.60 33.50 5.71
N LEU A 553 -11.92 32.70 6.54
CA LEU A 553 -12.00 31.25 6.56
C LEU A 553 -12.80 30.82 7.79
N ALA A 554 -13.92 30.14 7.56
CA ALA A 554 -14.75 29.56 8.60
C ALA A 554 -15.28 28.17 8.21
N CYS A 555 -15.64 27.37 9.20
CA CYS A 555 -16.11 25.99 9.00
C CYS A 555 -17.61 25.86 9.26
N VAL A 556 -18.38 26.86 8.84
CA VAL A 556 -19.82 26.99 9.10
C VAL A 556 -20.56 27.46 7.84
N PRO A 557 -21.87 27.17 7.70
CA PRO A 557 -22.66 27.69 6.60
C PRO A 557 -22.89 29.21 6.70
N PRO A 558 -23.20 29.89 5.58
CA PRO A 558 -23.30 31.36 5.52
C PRO A 558 -24.28 32.00 6.52
N ASN A 559 -25.36 31.30 6.87
CA ASN A 559 -26.39 31.76 7.79
C ASN A 559 -25.93 31.78 9.26
N ARG A 560 -24.77 31.19 9.58
CA ARG A 560 -24.19 31.19 10.94
C ARG A 560 -23.22 32.33 11.20
N LEU A 561 -22.83 33.07 10.17
CA LEU A 561 -21.95 34.21 10.33
C LEU A 561 -22.72 35.40 10.93
N PRO A 562 -22.11 36.21 11.81
CA PRO A 562 -22.75 37.36 12.43
C PRO A 562 -23.28 38.35 11.37
N PRO A 563 -24.32 39.15 11.68
CA PRO A 563 -24.89 40.14 10.77
C PRO A 563 -23.97 41.38 10.65
N ARG A 564 -22.76 41.16 10.13
CA ARG A 564 -21.72 42.16 9.87
C ARG A 564 -21.45 42.28 8.36
N PRO A 565 -20.87 43.40 7.90
CA PRO A 565 -20.35 43.51 6.54
C PRO A 565 -19.48 42.31 6.17
N ARG A 566 -19.78 41.70 5.01
CA ARG A 566 -19.04 40.51 4.56
C ARG A 566 -17.65 40.92 4.04
N PRO A 567 -16.60 40.17 4.38
CA PRO A 567 -15.32 40.23 3.68
C PRO A 567 -15.48 39.99 2.17
N GLU A 568 -14.57 40.51 1.37
CA GLU A 568 -14.57 40.35 -0.10
C GLU A 568 -14.48 38.87 -0.50
N HIS A 569 -13.72 38.08 0.26
CA HIS A 569 -13.58 36.64 0.04
C HIS A 569 -14.08 35.84 1.24
N LEU A 570 -14.95 34.86 0.98
CA LEU A 570 -15.51 33.97 2.00
C LEU A 570 -15.18 32.51 1.67
N LEU A 571 -14.39 31.87 2.53
CA LEU A 571 -14.08 30.44 2.49
C LEU A 571 -14.88 29.73 3.58
N LEU A 572 -16.01 29.16 3.20
CA LEU A 572 -16.97 28.54 4.13
C LEU A 572 -17.00 27.03 3.94
N ALA A 573 -16.11 26.33 4.65
CA ALA A 573 -16.03 24.87 4.61
C ALA A 573 -16.99 24.27 5.64
N ASP A 574 -18.27 24.13 5.29
CA ASP A 574 -19.27 23.56 6.20
C ASP A 574 -18.94 22.10 6.55
N THR A 575 -18.31 21.91 7.71
CA THR A 575 -17.89 20.60 8.21
C THR A 575 -18.97 19.92 9.05
N GLY A 576 -20.08 20.61 9.35
CA GLY A 576 -21.11 20.14 10.27
C GLY A 576 -20.60 19.91 11.71
N ALA A 577 -21.32 19.05 12.44
CA ALA A 577 -21.04 18.73 13.85
C ALA A 577 -19.74 17.95 14.06
N GLU A 578 -18.98 18.29 15.10
CA GLU A 578 -17.77 17.57 15.46
C GLU A 578 -18.08 16.24 16.15
N ALA A 579 -17.15 15.28 16.05
CA ALA A 579 -17.29 14.02 16.80
C ALA A 579 -17.23 14.27 18.31
N VAL A 580 -16.27 15.07 18.76
CA VAL A 580 -16.27 15.61 20.12
C VAL A 580 -16.82 17.03 20.03
N GLY A 581 -18.06 17.22 20.49
CA GLY A 581 -18.74 18.52 20.46
C GLY A 581 -17.87 19.64 21.02
N GLY A 582 -17.76 20.73 20.27
CA GLY A 582 -16.93 21.91 20.62
C GLY A 582 -15.44 21.77 20.30
N SER A 583 -14.95 20.59 19.87
CA SER A 583 -13.53 20.42 19.57
C SER A 583 -13.16 20.84 18.15
N THR A 584 -12.91 22.14 17.96
CA THR A 584 -12.50 22.72 16.66
C THR A 584 -11.11 22.27 16.17
N ARG A 585 -10.42 21.39 16.92
CA ARG A 585 -9.20 20.69 16.49
C ARG A 585 -9.46 19.56 15.50
N MET A 586 -10.71 19.11 15.37
CA MET A 586 -11.10 17.92 14.62
C MET A 586 -11.42 18.29 13.16
N LYS A 587 -12.64 18.06 12.66
CA LYS A 587 -12.96 18.28 11.24
C LYS A 587 -12.69 19.72 10.81
N ALA A 588 -13.12 20.70 11.61
CA ALA A 588 -12.91 22.10 11.31
C ALA A 588 -11.41 22.46 11.23
N GLY A 589 -10.60 21.91 12.14
CA GLY A 589 -9.15 22.07 12.15
C GLY A 589 -8.50 21.43 10.91
N THR A 590 -8.92 20.22 10.55
CA THR A 590 -8.48 19.52 9.34
C THR A 590 -8.81 20.32 8.07
N ALA A 591 -10.05 20.79 7.92
CA ALA A 591 -10.47 21.59 6.77
C ALA A 591 -9.69 22.92 6.68
N THR A 592 -9.51 23.61 7.82
CA THR A 592 -8.71 24.84 7.91
C THR A 592 -7.28 24.60 7.45
N LYS A 593 -6.63 23.53 7.94
CA LYS A 593 -5.26 23.18 7.53
C LYS A 593 -5.16 22.90 6.04
N LEU A 594 -6.12 22.18 5.47
CA LEU A 594 -6.13 21.88 4.04
C LEU A 594 -6.28 23.15 3.20
N LEU A 595 -7.19 24.05 3.57
CA LEU A 595 -7.39 25.33 2.86
C LEU A 595 -6.16 26.24 2.94
N LEU A 596 -5.52 26.36 4.11
CA LEU A 596 -4.30 27.16 4.25
C LEU A 596 -3.16 26.60 3.38
N ASN A 597 -2.93 25.29 3.42
CA ASN A 597 -1.93 24.65 2.56
C ASN A 597 -2.20 24.89 1.07
N LEU A 598 -3.46 24.82 0.64
CA LEU A 598 -3.85 25.09 -0.74
C LEU A 598 -3.63 26.57 -1.11
N LEU A 599 -4.05 27.50 -0.25
CA LEU A 599 -3.85 28.95 -0.44
C LEU A 599 -2.37 29.28 -0.61
N SER A 600 -1.57 28.88 0.37
CA SER A 600 -0.16 29.24 0.48
C SER A 600 0.68 28.57 -0.61
N THR A 601 0.41 27.30 -0.91
CA THR A 601 1.08 26.58 -2.01
C THR A 601 0.69 27.18 -3.37
N ALA A 602 -0.59 27.45 -3.61
CA ALA A 602 -1.04 28.02 -4.89
C ALA A 602 -0.45 29.41 -5.11
N LEU A 603 -0.43 30.26 -4.08
CA LEU A 603 0.24 31.55 -4.10
C LEU A 603 1.71 31.42 -4.52
N MET A 604 2.46 30.52 -3.90
CA MET A 604 3.88 30.32 -4.22
C MET A 604 4.11 29.74 -5.62
N VAL A 605 3.24 28.83 -6.08
CA VAL A 605 3.27 28.29 -7.44
C VAL A 605 3.03 29.41 -8.46
N ARG A 606 2.00 30.24 -8.25
CA ARG A 606 1.66 31.37 -9.14
C ARG A 606 2.74 32.43 -9.17
N ARG A 607 3.46 32.63 -8.06
CA ARG A 607 4.64 33.50 -7.97
C ARG A 607 5.93 32.87 -8.53
N GLY A 608 5.83 31.67 -9.10
CA GLY A 608 6.93 31.07 -9.82
C GLY A 608 7.99 30.42 -8.95
N ARG A 609 7.69 30.15 -7.67
CA ARG A 609 8.57 29.43 -6.75
C ARG A 609 8.66 27.93 -7.08
N VAL A 610 7.77 27.44 -7.94
CA VAL A 610 7.68 26.05 -8.40
C VAL A 610 7.73 25.98 -9.94
N TRP A 611 8.45 25.01 -10.49
CA TRP A 611 8.58 24.77 -11.93
C TRP A 611 8.37 23.29 -12.27
N GLY A 612 7.28 22.96 -12.97
CA GLY A 612 6.88 21.60 -13.36
C GLY A 612 6.91 20.58 -12.21
N GLY A 613 6.40 20.99 -11.04
CA GLY A 613 6.35 20.16 -9.84
C GLY A 613 7.63 20.14 -9.01
N TRP A 614 8.64 20.93 -9.38
CA TRP A 614 9.88 21.11 -8.61
C TRP A 614 9.87 22.44 -7.86
N MET A 615 10.17 22.38 -6.57
CA MET A 615 10.39 23.53 -5.69
C MET A 615 11.73 24.16 -6.03
N VAL A 616 11.77 25.03 -7.04
CA VAL A 616 13.01 25.56 -7.61
C VAL A 616 13.59 26.72 -6.82
N ASP A 617 12.77 27.40 -6.02
CA ASP A 617 13.19 28.55 -5.24
C ASP A 617 13.60 28.14 -3.82
N LEU A 618 14.44 27.11 -3.73
CA LEU A 618 15.05 26.67 -2.49
C LEU A 618 16.49 27.17 -2.43
N LYS A 619 16.92 27.65 -1.26
CA LYS A 619 18.30 28.03 -0.99
C LYS A 619 19.04 26.89 -0.30
N ALA A 620 20.17 26.46 -0.86
CA ALA A 620 21.03 25.41 -0.33
C ALA A 620 21.80 25.86 0.93
N SER A 621 21.09 26.15 2.03
CA SER A 621 21.68 26.65 3.30
C SER A 621 22.22 25.56 4.22
N ASN A 622 21.96 24.29 3.92
CA ASN A 622 22.49 23.13 4.64
C ASN A 622 22.71 21.95 3.69
N ALA A 623 23.39 20.90 4.17
CA ALA A 623 23.74 19.73 3.36
C ALA A 623 22.52 19.06 2.71
N LYS A 624 21.40 18.92 3.44
CA LYS A 624 20.17 18.31 2.92
C LYS A 624 19.56 19.15 1.79
N LEU A 625 19.51 20.47 1.95
CA LEU A 625 18.99 21.39 0.93
C LEU A 625 19.93 21.48 -0.28
N ARG A 626 21.25 21.37 -0.08
CA ARG A 626 22.21 21.28 -1.18
C ARG A 626 21.96 20.05 -2.04
N VAL A 627 21.87 18.87 -1.44
CA VAL A 627 21.55 17.62 -2.16
C VAL A 627 20.23 17.74 -2.93
N ARG A 628 19.22 18.38 -2.32
CA ARG A 628 17.93 18.63 -2.97
C ARG A 628 18.06 19.58 -4.16
N ALA A 629 18.79 20.67 -4.03
CA ALA A 629 19.05 21.62 -5.12
C ALA A 629 19.79 20.95 -6.28
N GLU A 630 20.87 20.23 -6.01
CA GLU A 630 21.64 19.50 -7.04
C GLU A 630 20.76 18.47 -7.77
N ARG A 631 19.89 17.75 -7.05
CA ARG A 631 18.91 16.84 -7.65
C ARG A 631 17.95 17.56 -8.59
N ILE A 632 17.46 18.74 -8.22
CA ILE A 632 16.60 19.57 -9.08
C ILE A 632 17.35 20.00 -10.35
N LEU A 633 18.60 20.44 -10.21
CA LEU A 633 19.42 20.81 -11.38
C LEU A 633 19.61 19.63 -12.33
N ARG A 634 19.85 18.43 -11.79
CA ARG A 634 19.96 17.21 -12.60
C ARG A 634 18.66 16.82 -13.27
N GLU A 635 17.61 16.61 -12.49
CA GLU A 635 16.35 16.02 -13.00
C GLU A 635 15.50 17.03 -13.77
N ALA A 636 15.39 18.27 -13.28
CA ALA A 636 14.59 19.31 -13.93
C ALA A 636 15.42 20.14 -14.92
N GLY A 637 16.68 20.41 -14.60
CA GLY A 637 17.57 21.20 -15.46
C GLY A 637 18.27 20.40 -16.56
N GLY A 638 18.36 19.08 -16.43
CA GLY A 638 19.20 18.24 -17.30
C GLY A 638 20.69 18.52 -17.11
N VAL A 639 21.09 19.01 -15.93
CA VAL A 639 22.49 19.33 -15.62
C VAL A 639 23.25 18.03 -15.31
N PRO A 640 24.41 17.76 -15.95
CA PRO A 640 25.23 16.61 -15.60
C PRO A 640 25.62 16.61 -14.12
N ALA A 641 25.74 15.42 -13.52
CA ALA A 641 26.00 15.28 -12.09
C ALA A 641 27.27 16.02 -11.64
N ALA A 642 28.33 15.97 -12.43
CA ALA A 642 29.61 16.65 -12.15
C ALA A 642 29.51 18.18 -12.22
N GLU A 643 28.55 18.72 -12.97
CA GLU A 643 28.34 20.17 -13.15
C GLU A 643 27.35 20.75 -12.13
N ALA A 644 26.50 19.93 -11.50
CA ALA A 644 25.41 20.40 -10.65
C ALA A 644 25.90 21.17 -9.40
N GLY A 645 26.92 20.65 -8.70
CA GLY A 645 27.52 21.31 -7.54
C GLY A 645 28.18 22.65 -7.90
N PRO A 646 29.14 22.68 -8.85
CA PRO A 646 29.79 23.92 -9.28
C PRO A 646 28.81 24.98 -9.80
N LEU A 647 27.78 24.57 -10.55
CA LEU A 647 26.74 25.48 -11.04
C LEU A 647 25.92 26.07 -9.90
N LEU A 648 25.58 25.26 -8.89
CA LEU A 648 24.86 25.71 -7.71
C LEU A 648 25.70 26.71 -6.88
N ASP A 649 27.01 26.48 -6.77
CA ASP A 649 27.94 27.39 -6.10
C ASP A 649 28.06 28.73 -6.85
N ALA A 650 28.17 28.69 -8.18
CA ALA A 650 28.16 29.88 -9.03
C ALA A 650 26.85 30.68 -8.92
N ALA A 651 25.74 30.01 -8.62
CA ALA A 651 24.43 30.59 -8.37
C ALA A 651 24.16 30.97 -6.89
N ALA A 652 25.20 31.01 -6.05
CA ALA A 652 25.12 31.32 -4.63
C ALA A 652 24.11 30.45 -3.85
N GLY A 653 24.00 29.18 -4.24
CA GLY A 653 23.09 28.21 -3.63
C GLY A 653 21.63 28.31 -4.08
N SER A 654 21.29 29.13 -5.07
CA SER A 654 19.93 29.22 -5.63
C SER A 654 19.76 28.28 -6.83
N ALA A 655 18.95 27.24 -6.67
CA ALA A 655 18.61 26.34 -7.78
C ALA A 655 17.89 27.07 -8.91
N ARG A 656 17.03 28.05 -8.57
CA ARG A 656 16.30 28.89 -9.54
C ARG A 656 17.26 29.70 -10.43
N VAL A 657 18.26 30.36 -9.83
CA VAL A 657 19.28 31.13 -10.58
C VAL A 657 20.15 30.20 -11.42
N ALA A 658 20.60 29.07 -10.85
CA ALA A 658 21.40 28.07 -11.55
C ALA A 658 20.70 27.52 -12.81
N LEU A 659 19.39 27.25 -12.73
CA LEU A 659 18.59 26.80 -13.89
C LEU A 659 18.56 27.85 -15.01
N VAL A 660 18.40 29.12 -14.67
CA VAL A 660 18.40 30.22 -15.66
C VAL A 660 19.78 30.42 -16.26
N MET A 661 20.83 30.46 -15.43
CA MET A 661 22.22 30.56 -15.87
C MET A 661 22.55 29.46 -16.89
N ARG A 662 22.21 28.20 -16.58
CA ARG A 662 22.51 27.09 -17.49
C ARG A 662 21.67 27.11 -18.76
N LYS A 663 20.36 27.28 -18.66
CA LYS A 663 19.47 27.17 -19.83
C LYS A 663 19.62 28.33 -20.80
N LEU A 664 19.96 29.51 -20.32
CA LEU A 664 20.12 30.71 -21.14
C LEU A 664 21.60 31.09 -21.37
N SER A 665 22.54 30.32 -20.83
CA SER A 665 23.99 30.60 -20.89
C SER A 665 24.34 32.01 -20.39
N LEU A 666 23.77 32.39 -19.25
CA LEU A 666 23.92 33.72 -18.64
C LEU A 666 24.85 33.68 -17.43
N SER A 667 25.51 34.80 -17.14
CA SER A 667 26.14 35.03 -15.85
C SER A 667 25.10 35.08 -14.72
N ARG A 668 25.54 34.94 -13.48
CA ARG A 668 24.68 35.07 -12.30
C ARG A 668 23.92 36.40 -12.30
N GLN A 669 24.61 37.51 -12.57
CA GLN A 669 24.03 38.85 -12.55
C GLN A 669 22.94 39.01 -13.62
N GLU A 670 23.18 38.51 -14.83
CA GLU A 670 22.20 38.53 -15.92
C GLU A 670 21.00 37.63 -15.61
N ALA A 671 21.22 36.46 -15.02
CA ALA A 671 20.15 35.56 -14.60
C ALA A 671 19.28 36.17 -13.49
N GLU A 672 19.89 36.81 -12.50
CA GLU A 672 19.19 37.56 -11.43
C GLU A 672 18.39 38.73 -12.02
N ALA A 673 18.98 39.52 -12.93
CA ALA A 673 18.29 40.62 -13.61
C ALA A 673 17.09 40.10 -14.43
N ARG A 674 17.24 38.95 -15.11
CA ARG A 674 16.15 38.34 -15.88
C ARG A 674 15.02 37.86 -14.97
N LEU A 675 15.34 37.29 -13.82
CA LEU A 675 14.37 36.88 -12.81
C LEU A 675 13.68 38.07 -12.15
N ALA A 676 14.36 39.21 -12.02
CA ALA A 676 13.80 40.45 -11.50
C ALA A 676 12.89 41.20 -12.50
N SER A 677 13.02 40.92 -13.81
CA SER A 677 12.27 41.62 -14.88
C SER A 677 10.75 41.38 -14.95
N GLY A 678 10.14 40.85 -13.87
CA GLY A 678 8.68 40.76 -13.70
C GLY A 678 8.00 39.54 -14.33
N VAL A 679 8.73 38.64 -15.00
CA VAL A 679 8.18 37.40 -15.53
C VAL A 679 7.98 36.40 -14.38
N ALA A 680 6.71 36.12 -14.04
CA ALA A 680 6.37 35.18 -12.98
C ALA A 680 6.79 33.74 -13.35
N GLY A 681 7.81 33.23 -12.66
CA GLY A 681 8.26 31.84 -12.74
C GLY A 681 9.18 31.47 -13.90
N LEU A 682 9.65 30.23 -13.88
CA LEU A 682 10.64 29.74 -14.85
C LEU A 682 10.01 29.26 -16.16
N ARG A 683 8.72 28.92 -16.20
CA ARG A 683 8.10 28.34 -17.40
C ARG A 683 8.09 29.30 -18.60
N PRO A 684 7.77 30.61 -18.46
CA PRO A 684 7.85 31.53 -19.60
C PRO A 684 9.30 31.80 -20.06
N LEU A 685 10.28 31.60 -19.18
CA LEU A 685 11.70 31.80 -19.48
C LEU A 685 12.36 30.56 -20.11
N LEU A 686 12.02 29.37 -19.61
CA LEU A 686 12.76 28.12 -19.87
C LEU A 686 11.90 27.04 -20.55
N GLY A 687 10.60 27.26 -20.72
CA GLY A 687 9.65 26.22 -21.14
C GLY A 687 9.31 25.22 -20.02
N PRO A 688 8.61 24.12 -20.33
CA PRO A 688 8.37 23.04 -19.36
C PRO A 688 9.68 22.28 -19.04
N PRO A 689 9.85 21.74 -17.82
CA PRO A 689 10.95 20.81 -17.55
C PRO A 689 10.75 19.50 -18.32
N PRO A 690 11.82 18.70 -18.52
CA PRO A 690 11.71 17.38 -19.12
C PRO A 690 10.77 16.46 -18.32
N PRO A 691 10.04 15.54 -18.97
CA PRO A 691 9.12 14.62 -18.31
C PRO A 691 9.86 13.70 -17.33
N ARG A 692 9.30 13.53 -16.12
CA ARG A 692 9.86 12.62 -15.10
C ARG A 692 9.77 11.18 -15.60
N GLY A 693 10.90 10.47 -15.68
CA GLY A 693 10.92 9.01 -15.89
C GLY A 693 11.18 8.51 -17.31
N ARG A 694 11.52 9.35 -18.28
CA ARG A 694 12.31 8.89 -19.43
C ARG A 694 13.77 9.11 -19.12
N SER A 695 14.42 8.10 -18.54
CA SER A 695 15.87 7.96 -18.72
C SER A 695 16.12 8.10 -20.22
N ALA A 696 16.96 9.05 -20.61
CA ALA A 696 17.48 9.13 -21.96
C ALA A 696 18.32 7.87 -22.21
N ALA A 697 17.67 6.78 -22.59
CA ALA A 697 18.29 5.75 -23.41
C ALA A 697 18.41 6.33 -24.83
N ALA A 698 19.46 7.12 -25.05
CA ALA A 698 20.04 7.45 -26.36
C ALA A 698 21.17 8.47 -26.16
N GLY A 699 22.38 8.06 -26.49
CA GLY A 699 23.61 8.87 -26.46
C GLY A 699 24.82 7.99 -26.20
#